data_AF-A0A1M4W1H0-F1
#
_entry.id   AF-A0A1M4W1H0-F1
#
_cell.length_a   1.000
_cell.length_b   1.000
_cell.length_c   1.000
_cell.angle_alpha   90.00
_cell.angle_beta   90.00
_cell.angle_gamma   90.00
#
_symmetry.space_group_name_H-M   'P 1'
#
loop_
_entity.id
_entity.type
_entity.pdbx_description
1 polymer ?
#
loop_
_entity_poly.entity_id
_entity_poly.type
_entity_poly.pdbx_seq_one_letter_code
_entity_poly.pdbx_strand_id
1 'polypeptide(L)'
;MYTKILRTIYKIENNNIFSSIRKGFILLIPVLLLGSFALLFRNFPLAIFQSFIEEWGGGFFLTILNFTFDSTVGFMSVYLVMSISYYYSSTMKERNPFLRVMAMVVSVVCFAASFGAASGSMELSDLGPVGVFTAMFSAIAGTRLFYLFYTWMAKEYRFRSPGTDVDYRNSLASLYPLLFCSLIFIGINLMIQKSFQAENLNDLITTIIVNIFHDINDGLGAGLLYVFVLDFLWAFGIHGGNALEQVAQTYLLPNDTLSGVVISKSFLDNYALIGGCGASICLLLALLLFARGRDNRYLARSAAPAVFFNINEILVYGMPVVLNPVMVIPFILTPIFSLLIAYGAAASGFLPILHKTVTWTTPVFFSGYLASGSWRGVLVQLVIVAAGTAVYAPFVKIAERVRKNQAELLLNELTALVKESQNEGRKVILLDRHDSIGLLARNMAAQLRVDVEENRLPLEFQPQFHSSRGLVGAEALLRWKYMGENVYPPLAVSLAQEDGFFDRMTNCVIKISMGVCRELLDLGWDVTVSANVSADQLNSPKFTEGVLRMADTYGVNGHYCLEVTEEASVDKMEEIPAHINRLKAAGIQTAVDDFSMGSTSLKYLQHNSFYAVKLDGGLVRGIAGNSRNQEIIASIISLGKSLEFQVIAEYVESEEIRDTLKKLGCDLYQGYLYSPAVPLEQLKRMKDPQIDSKSQAGSPKE
;
A
#
# COMPACT_ATOMS: atom_id res chain seq x y z
N MET A 1 19.19 -2.01 18.81
CA MET A 1 19.31 -0.68 18.16
C MET A 1 18.57 -0.61 16.83
N TYR A 2 18.80 -1.55 15.89
CA TYR A 2 18.15 -1.59 14.57
C TYR A 2 16.61 -1.56 14.61
N THR A 3 15.96 -2.43 15.40
CA THR A 3 14.49 -2.44 15.55
C THR A 3 13.92 -1.12 16.08
N LYS A 4 14.68 -0.42 16.95
CA LYS A 4 14.28 0.89 17.49
C LYS A 4 14.32 1.96 16.39
N ILE A 5 15.34 1.92 15.53
CA ILE A 5 15.44 2.80 14.35
C ILE A 5 14.27 2.54 13.40
N LEU A 6 14.01 1.28 13.04
CA LEU A 6 12.89 0.91 12.17
C LEU A 6 11.54 1.41 12.70
N ARG A 7 11.32 1.30 14.02
CA ARG A 7 10.11 1.82 14.69
C ARG A 7 10.04 3.35 14.67
N THR A 8 11.16 4.05 14.84
CA THR A 8 11.18 5.52 14.75
C THR A 8 10.86 5.99 13.34
N ILE A 9 11.48 5.38 12.32
CA ILE A 9 11.19 5.67 10.90
C ILE A 9 9.69 5.49 10.64
N TYR A 10 9.13 4.36 11.05
CA TYR A 10 7.71 4.08 10.89
C TYR A 10 6.81 5.12 11.59
N LYS A 11 7.16 5.53 12.82
CA LYS A 11 6.41 6.53 13.59
C LYS A 11 6.41 7.89 12.90
N ILE A 12 7.51 8.28 12.27
CA ILE A 12 7.61 9.53 11.50
C ILE A 12 6.73 9.42 10.25
N GLU A 13 6.85 8.35 9.47
CA GLU A 13 6.09 8.12 8.23
C GLU A 13 4.57 8.00 8.45
N ASN A 14 4.15 7.52 9.63
CA ASN A 14 2.75 7.34 10.00
C ASN A 14 2.22 8.33 11.02
N ASN A 15 2.93 9.43 11.27
CA ASN A 15 2.33 10.54 12.00
C ASN A 15 1.09 11.04 11.25
N ASN A 16 -0.01 11.25 11.96
CA ASN A 16 -1.30 11.65 11.38
C ASN A 16 -1.20 12.90 10.50
N ILE A 17 -0.40 13.90 10.88
CA ILE A 17 -0.25 15.15 10.12
C ILE A 17 0.47 14.86 8.80
N PHE A 18 1.68 14.31 8.90
CA PHE A 18 2.52 13.99 7.75
C PHE A 18 1.87 13.02 6.77
N SER A 19 1.23 11.97 7.30
CA SER A 19 0.49 10.99 6.50
C SER A 19 -0.68 11.64 5.76
N SER A 20 -1.37 12.61 6.37
CA SER A 20 -2.48 13.34 5.74
C SER A 20 -2.01 14.30 4.67
N ILE A 21 -0.91 15.02 4.89
CA ILE A 21 -0.27 15.88 3.88
C ILE A 21 0.09 15.03 2.66
N ARG A 22 0.84 13.94 2.86
CA ARG A 22 1.24 13.02 1.79
C ARG A 22 0.04 12.47 1.01
N LYS A 23 -1.00 12.00 1.70
CA LYS A 23 -2.23 11.50 1.05
C LYS A 23 -2.96 12.60 0.27
N GLY A 24 -2.96 13.83 0.79
CA GLY A 24 -3.48 14.99 0.08
C GLY A 24 -2.79 15.19 -1.27
N PHE A 25 -1.46 15.20 -1.30
CA PHE A 25 -0.71 15.28 -2.55
C PHE A 25 -0.94 14.09 -3.48
N ILE A 26 -0.97 12.86 -2.96
CA ILE A 26 -1.24 11.65 -3.76
C ILE A 26 -2.59 11.75 -4.49
N LEU A 27 -3.62 12.26 -3.81
CA LEU A 27 -4.94 12.46 -4.41
C LEU A 27 -4.92 13.46 -5.57
N LEU A 28 -4.00 14.43 -5.54
CA LEU A 28 -3.88 15.48 -6.56
C LEU A 28 -2.97 15.12 -7.73
N ILE A 29 -2.22 14.01 -7.68
CA ILE A 29 -1.31 13.61 -8.77
C ILE A 29 -1.99 13.67 -10.15
N PRO A 30 -3.21 13.16 -10.38
CA PRO A 30 -3.85 13.24 -11.70
C PRO A 30 -4.10 14.68 -12.19
N VAL A 31 -4.51 15.57 -11.28
CA VAL A 31 -4.78 16.98 -11.58
C VAL A 31 -3.47 17.72 -11.88
N LEU A 32 -2.45 17.50 -11.06
CA LEU A 32 -1.14 18.12 -11.23
C LEU A 32 -0.46 17.64 -12.52
N LEU A 33 -0.54 16.34 -12.83
CA LEU A 33 0.00 15.80 -14.08
C LEU A 33 -0.69 16.41 -15.30
N LEU A 34 -2.02 16.56 -15.29
CA LEU A 34 -2.74 17.20 -16.38
C LEU A 34 -2.23 18.63 -16.62
N GLY A 35 -2.01 19.40 -15.55
CA GLY A 35 -1.43 20.73 -15.62
C GLY A 35 0.02 20.75 -16.10
N SER A 36 0.87 19.87 -15.57
CA SER A 36 2.27 19.75 -15.98
C SER A 36 2.41 19.34 -17.46
N PHE A 37 1.51 18.49 -17.97
CA PHE A 37 1.45 18.19 -19.41
C PHE A 37 0.96 19.38 -20.24
N ALA A 38 -0.05 20.13 -19.78
CA ALA A 38 -0.47 21.35 -20.46
C ALA A 38 0.67 22.36 -20.56
N LEU A 39 1.45 22.53 -19.48
CA LEU A 39 2.65 23.38 -19.45
C LEU A 39 3.74 22.86 -20.41
N LEU A 40 3.96 21.56 -20.44
CA LEU A 40 4.91 20.91 -21.36
C LEU A 40 4.55 21.22 -22.82
N PHE A 41 3.28 21.06 -23.20
CA PHE A 41 2.85 21.35 -24.57
C PHE A 41 2.96 22.85 -24.86
N ARG A 42 2.59 23.72 -23.92
CA ARG A 42 2.76 25.17 -24.08
C ARG A 42 4.20 25.56 -24.39
N ASN A 43 5.17 24.91 -23.74
CA ASN A 43 6.59 25.27 -23.88
C ASN A 43 7.41 24.22 -24.66
N PHE A 44 6.76 23.42 -25.52
CA PHE A 44 7.46 22.35 -26.23
C PHE A 44 8.58 22.92 -27.14
N PRO A 45 9.81 22.38 -27.11
CA PRO A 45 10.99 23.03 -27.67
C PRO A 45 11.10 23.00 -29.21
N LEU A 46 10.02 22.66 -29.93
CA LEU A 46 9.99 22.65 -31.40
C LEU A 46 9.25 23.88 -31.94
N ALA A 47 9.95 24.72 -32.70
CA ALA A 47 9.37 25.93 -33.30
C ALA A 47 8.13 25.64 -34.17
N ILE A 48 8.16 24.55 -34.97
CA ILE A 48 7.02 24.14 -35.80
C ILE A 48 5.79 23.82 -34.94
N PHE A 49 6.00 23.21 -33.78
CA PHE A 49 4.91 22.91 -32.85
C PHE A 49 4.36 24.19 -32.23
N GLN A 50 5.24 25.13 -31.85
CA GLN A 50 4.83 26.43 -31.30
C GLN A 50 3.98 27.24 -32.28
N SER A 51 4.41 27.36 -33.54
CA SER A 51 3.59 28.02 -34.57
C SER A 51 2.27 27.29 -34.81
N PHE A 52 2.27 25.96 -34.78
CA PHE A 52 1.04 25.18 -34.92
C PHE A 52 0.04 25.47 -33.79
N ILE A 53 0.46 25.47 -32.52
CA ILE A 53 -0.47 25.70 -31.41
C ILE A 53 -1.02 27.12 -31.35
N GLU A 54 -0.26 28.10 -31.83
CA GLU A 54 -0.66 29.51 -31.91
C GLU A 54 -1.61 29.78 -33.09
N GLU A 55 -1.37 29.19 -34.25
CA GLU A 55 -2.13 29.46 -35.48
C GLU A 55 -3.36 28.55 -35.63
N TRP A 56 -3.26 27.29 -35.18
CA TRP A 56 -4.30 26.30 -35.40
C TRP A 56 -5.61 26.70 -34.72
N GLY A 57 -6.71 26.66 -35.49
CA GLY A 57 -8.04 27.04 -34.99
C GLY A 57 -8.10 28.48 -34.46
N GLY A 58 -7.20 29.38 -34.89
CA GLY A 58 -7.10 30.75 -34.37
C GLY A 58 -6.57 30.83 -32.93
N GLY A 59 -5.67 29.91 -32.55
CA GLY A 59 -5.10 29.83 -31.19
C GLY A 59 -6.00 29.09 -30.18
N PHE A 60 -7.06 28.44 -30.66
CA PHE A 60 -7.98 27.67 -29.81
C PHE A 60 -7.26 26.58 -29.01
N PHE A 61 -6.25 25.91 -29.61
CA PHE A 61 -5.48 24.89 -28.91
C PHE A 61 -4.61 25.47 -27.79
N LEU A 62 -3.91 26.59 -28.03
CA LEU A 62 -3.19 27.32 -26.99
C LEU A 62 -4.12 27.78 -25.86
N THR A 63 -5.33 28.23 -26.21
CA THR A 63 -6.36 28.62 -25.23
C THR A 63 -6.78 27.43 -24.36
N ILE A 64 -7.00 26.24 -24.93
CA ILE A 64 -7.27 25.01 -24.17
C ILE A 64 -6.11 24.71 -23.21
N LEU A 65 -4.86 24.78 -23.68
CA LEU A 65 -3.69 24.48 -22.85
C LEU A 65 -3.56 25.46 -21.68
N ASN A 66 -3.76 26.76 -21.93
CA ASN A 66 -3.73 27.78 -20.88
C ASN A 66 -4.83 27.56 -19.85
N PHE A 67 -6.08 27.39 -20.29
CA PHE A 67 -7.19 27.12 -19.35
C PHE A 67 -6.98 25.82 -18.58
N THR A 68 -6.44 24.78 -19.20
CA THR A 68 -6.14 23.51 -18.53
C THR A 68 -5.09 23.72 -17.44
N PHE A 69 -4.03 24.49 -17.72
CA PHE A 69 -3.02 24.83 -16.71
C PHE A 69 -3.60 25.65 -15.56
N ASP A 70 -4.35 26.71 -15.88
CA ASP A 70 -4.94 27.61 -14.89
C ASP A 70 -5.96 26.87 -14.00
N SER A 71 -6.80 26.01 -14.58
CA SER A 71 -7.78 25.22 -13.84
C SER A 71 -7.17 24.05 -13.05
N THR A 72 -5.88 23.74 -13.21
CA THR A 72 -5.22 22.63 -12.51
C THR A 72 -4.17 23.15 -11.54
N VAL A 73 -3.05 23.66 -12.04
CA VAL A 73 -1.95 24.20 -11.23
C VAL A 73 -2.34 25.56 -10.64
N GLY A 74 -3.11 26.37 -11.36
CA GLY A 74 -3.60 27.67 -10.87
C GLY A 74 -4.58 27.60 -9.69
N PHE A 75 -5.16 26.42 -9.39
CA PHE A 75 -6.00 26.18 -8.21
C PHE A 75 -5.39 25.17 -7.23
N MET A 76 -4.10 24.85 -7.38
CA MET A 76 -3.42 23.82 -6.60
C MET A 76 -3.59 23.98 -5.09
N SER A 77 -3.50 25.20 -4.56
CA SER A 77 -3.62 25.45 -3.11
C SER A 77 -5.00 25.10 -2.58
N VAL A 78 -6.05 25.41 -3.35
CA VAL A 78 -7.43 25.10 -2.98
C VAL A 78 -7.64 23.59 -2.92
N TYR A 79 -7.22 22.88 -3.96
CA TYR A 79 -7.27 21.41 -4.00
C TYR A 79 -6.48 20.77 -2.85
N LEU A 80 -5.34 21.37 -2.49
CA LEU A 80 -4.48 20.88 -1.42
C LEU A 80 -5.11 21.09 -0.05
N VAL A 81 -5.71 22.27 0.23
CA VAL A 81 -6.44 22.50 1.49
C VAL A 81 -7.52 21.44 1.67
N MET A 82 -8.31 21.22 0.62
CA MET A 82 -9.45 20.30 0.69
C MET A 82 -8.99 18.86 0.93
N SER A 83 -8.02 18.38 0.14
CA SER A 83 -7.52 17.02 0.23
C SER A 83 -6.81 16.72 1.55
N ILE A 84 -5.95 17.61 2.04
CA ILE A 84 -5.26 17.45 3.33
C ILE A 84 -6.25 17.49 4.48
N SER A 85 -7.19 18.44 4.49
CA SER A 85 -8.22 18.54 5.54
C SER A 85 -9.09 17.29 5.59
N TYR A 86 -9.50 16.76 4.43
CA TYR A 86 -10.27 15.53 4.33
C TYR A 86 -9.53 14.35 4.98
N TYR A 87 -8.27 14.10 4.59
CA TYR A 87 -7.50 13.00 5.18
C TYR A 87 -7.17 13.23 6.66
N TYR A 88 -6.87 14.46 7.07
CA TYR A 88 -6.56 14.77 8.47
C TYR A 88 -7.78 14.64 9.38
N SER A 89 -8.96 15.05 8.91
CA SER A 89 -10.23 14.87 9.62
C SER A 89 -10.55 13.40 9.89
N SER A 90 -10.12 12.48 9.02
CA SER A 90 -10.32 11.04 9.21
C SER A 90 -9.57 10.46 10.42
N THR A 91 -8.55 11.18 10.89
CA THR A 91 -7.75 10.82 12.08
C THR A 91 -8.36 11.34 13.39
N MET A 92 -9.41 12.17 13.31
CA MET A 92 -10.11 12.70 14.48
C MET A 92 -11.04 11.64 15.08
N LYS A 93 -11.26 11.72 16.40
CA LYS A 93 -12.08 10.75 17.15
C LYS A 93 -13.52 10.65 16.63
N GLU A 94 -14.08 11.76 16.17
CA GLU A 94 -15.46 11.84 15.69
C GLU A 94 -15.54 11.40 14.22
N ARG A 95 -16.23 10.29 13.96
CA ARG A 95 -16.25 9.63 12.64
C ARG A 95 -17.39 10.08 11.72
N ASN A 96 -18.17 11.09 12.09
CA ASN A 96 -19.29 11.57 11.28
C ASN A 96 -18.79 12.10 9.91
N PRO A 97 -19.23 11.50 8.78
CA PRO A 97 -18.85 11.94 7.43
C PRO A 97 -19.20 13.40 7.14
N PHE A 98 -20.33 13.88 7.67
CA PHE A 98 -20.76 15.27 7.51
C PHE A 98 -19.74 16.26 8.12
N LEU A 99 -19.23 15.96 9.32
CA LEU A 99 -18.26 16.82 9.99
C LEU A 99 -16.91 16.85 9.26
N ARG A 100 -16.55 15.79 8.54
CA ARG A 100 -15.33 15.78 7.72
C ARG A 100 -15.46 16.75 6.55
N VAL A 101 -16.61 16.77 5.88
CA VAL A 101 -16.88 17.72 4.80
C VAL A 101 -16.94 19.15 5.35
N MET A 102 -17.55 19.37 6.52
CA MET A 102 -17.54 20.70 7.15
C MET A 102 -16.15 21.16 7.55
N ALA A 103 -15.30 20.28 8.10
CA ALA A 103 -13.91 20.61 8.41
C ALA A 103 -13.13 21.04 7.16
N MET A 104 -13.40 20.40 6.02
CA MET A 104 -12.85 20.75 4.72
C MET A 104 -13.28 22.16 4.29
N VAL A 105 -14.59 22.46 4.34
CA VAL A 105 -15.13 23.80 4.02
C VAL A 105 -14.54 24.86 4.94
N VAL A 106 -14.50 24.61 6.25
CA VAL A 106 -13.93 25.55 7.24
C VAL A 106 -12.46 25.79 6.97
N SER A 107 -11.69 24.77 6.60
CA SER A 107 -10.28 24.91 6.28
C SER A 107 -10.05 25.75 5.03
N VAL A 108 -10.91 25.63 4.00
CA VAL A 108 -10.88 26.50 2.81
C VAL A 108 -11.19 27.95 3.18
N VAL A 109 -12.16 28.19 4.06
CA VAL A 109 -12.46 29.54 4.55
C VAL A 109 -11.28 30.11 5.36
N CYS A 110 -10.63 29.30 6.19
CA CYS A 110 -9.42 29.71 6.93
C CYS A 110 -8.25 30.03 5.99
N PHE A 111 -8.09 29.25 4.92
CA PHE A 111 -7.13 29.54 3.85
C PHE A 111 -7.44 30.88 3.19
N ALA A 112 -8.66 31.12 2.71
CA ALA A 112 -9.03 32.39 2.10
C ALA A 112 -8.86 33.58 3.07
N ALA A 113 -9.19 33.39 4.35
CA ALA A 113 -8.98 34.39 5.40
C ALA A 113 -7.50 34.72 5.68
N SER A 114 -6.57 33.89 5.19
CA SER A 114 -5.13 34.11 5.28
C SER A 114 -4.58 35.03 4.18
N PHE A 115 -5.43 35.50 3.26
CA PHE A 115 -5.08 36.42 2.18
C PHE A 115 -5.96 37.67 2.20
N GLY A 116 -5.56 38.73 1.50
CA GLY A 116 -6.38 39.94 1.28
C GLY A 116 -6.59 40.85 2.50
N ALA A 117 -5.91 40.64 3.63
CA ALA A 117 -6.05 41.50 4.81
C ALA A 117 -5.52 42.94 4.59
N ALA A 118 -4.50 43.09 3.73
CA ALA A 118 -3.87 44.38 3.41
C ALA A 118 -4.57 45.14 2.28
N SER A 119 -4.90 44.45 1.18
CA SER A 119 -5.48 44.99 -0.06
C SER A 119 -7.02 44.97 -0.08
N GLY A 120 -7.66 44.24 0.85
CA GLY A 120 -9.10 44.03 0.89
C GLY A 120 -9.63 42.99 -0.11
N SER A 121 -8.76 42.35 -0.92
CA SER A 121 -9.16 41.32 -1.89
C SER A 121 -8.07 40.28 -2.11
N MET A 122 -8.47 39.03 -2.36
CA MET A 122 -7.55 37.93 -2.69
C MET A 122 -7.32 37.90 -4.20
N GLU A 123 -6.09 37.65 -4.63
CA GLU A 123 -5.76 37.52 -6.04
C GLU A 123 -5.92 36.07 -6.53
N LEU A 124 -6.07 35.87 -7.84
CA LEU A 124 -6.12 34.53 -8.42
C LEU A 124 -4.77 33.80 -8.30
N SER A 125 -3.67 34.56 -8.27
CA SER A 125 -2.29 34.07 -8.05
C SER A 125 -2.14 33.34 -6.71
N ASP A 126 -2.85 33.78 -5.66
CA ASP A 126 -2.83 33.18 -4.33
C ASP A 126 -3.39 31.74 -4.30
N LEU A 127 -4.29 31.41 -5.23
CA LEU A 127 -4.91 30.07 -5.34
C LEU A 127 -3.99 29.03 -5.97
N GLY A 128 -2.98 29.50 -6.69
CA GLY A 128 -2.02 28.68 -7.42
C GLY A 128 -0.89 28.17 -6.53
N PRO A 129 0.30 27.94 -7.09
CA PRO A 129 1.44 27.42 -6.34
C PRO A 129 1.94 28.30 -5.19
N VAL A 130 1.69 29.61 -5.28
CA VAL A 130 2.06 30.60 -4.26
C VAL A 130 1.42 30.25 -2.91
N GLY A 131 0.12 29.94 -2.87
CA GLY A 131 -0.59 29.67 -1.63
C GLY A 131 -0.30 28.32 -0.97
N VAL A 132 0.56 27.45 -1.53
CA VAL A 132 0.65 26.03 -1.13
C VAL A 132 1.03 25.87 0.35
N PHE A 133 1.92 26.72 0.87
CA PHE A 133 2.32 26.66 2.27
C PHE A 133 1.17 27.04 3.21
N THR A 134 0.49 28.15 2.90
CA THR A 134 -0.71 28.59 3.60
C THR A 134 -1.81 27.53 3.52
N ALA A 135 -1.95 26.85 2.38
CA ALA A 135 -2.90 25.76 2.20
C ALA A 135 -2.64 24.59 3.16
N MET A 136 -1.39 24.14 3.26
CA MET A 136 -1.00 23.07 4.18
C MET A 136 -1.24 23.45 5.64
N PHE A 137 -0.85 24.68 6.03
CA PHE A 137 -1.06 25.18 7.39
C PHE A 137 -2.55 25.29 7.73
N SER A 138 -3.34 25.93 6.86
CA SER A 138 -4.78 26.14 7.04
C SER A 138 -5.56 24.83 7.04
N ALA A 139 -5.15 23.84 6.25
CA ALA A 139 -5.74 22.50 6.29
C ALA A 139 -5.57 21.83 7.65
N ILE A 140 -4.38 21.87 8.24
CA ILE A 140 -4.10 21.20 9.52
C ILE A 140 -4.69 22.01 10.69
N ALA A 141 -4.34 23.30 10.79
CA ALA A 141 -4.76 24.16 11.89
C ALA A 141 -6.27 24.43 11.85
N GLY A 142 -6.84 24.71 10.67
CA GLY A 142 -8.28 24.92 10.48
C GLY A 142 -9.10 23.69 10.85
N THR A 143 -8.71 22.50 10.37
CA THR A 143 -9.36 21.24 10.77
C THR A 143 -9.26 21.02 12.27
N ARG A 144 -8.08 21.22 12.88
CA ARG A 144 -7.89 21.00 14.32
C ARG A 144 -8.74 21.94 15.17
N LEU A 145 -8.75 23.22 14.83
CA LEU A 145 -9.56 24.24 15.49
C LEU A 145 -11.05 23.96 15.32
N PHE A 146 -11.49 23.55 14.14
CA PHE A 146 -12.88 23.18 13.90
C PHE A 146 -13.37 22.10 14.87
N TYR A 147 -12.65 20.97 14.97
CA TYR A 147 -13.01 19.91 15.91
C TYR A 147 -12.87 20.32 17.38
N LEU A 148 -11.90 21.18 17.70
CA LEU A 148 -11.75 21.75 19.05
C LEU A 148 -13.00 22.55 19.43
N PHE A 149 -13.41 23.52 18.61
CA PHE A 149 -14.60 24.33 18.90
C PHE A 149 -15.88 23.50 18.87
N TYR A 150 -16.01 22.60 17.90
CA TYR A 150 -17.17 21.73 17.80
C TYR A 150 -17.35 20.87 19.07
N THR A 151 -16.27 20.35 19.65
CA THR A 151 -16.31 19.55 20.89
C THR A 151 -16.42 20.39 22.15
N TRP A 152 -15.77 21.55 22.20
CA TRP A 152 -15.80 22.47 23.34
C TRP A 152 -17.16 23.12 23.55
N MET A 153 -17.88 23.46 22.47
CA MET A 153 -19.20 24.06 22.61
C MET A 153 -20.23 23.05 23.06
N ALA A 154 -20.83 23.32 24.23
CA ALA A 154 -21.93 22.52 24.76
C ALA A 154 -23.09 22.43 23.76
N LYS A 155 -23.81 21.30 23.76
CA LYS A 155 -24.92 21.02 22.83
C LYS A 155 -26.06 22.06 22.85
N GLU A 156 -26.08 22.94 23.84
CA GLU A 156 -27.05 24.02 24.05
C GLU A 156 -26.68 25.30 23.29
N TYR A 157 -25.39 25.54 23.03
CA TYR A 157 -24.89 26.69 22.25
C TYR A 157 -24.71 26.38 20.76
N ARG A 158 -25.05 25.16 20.33
CA ARG A 158 -25.12 24.81 18.90
C ARG A 158 -26.46 25.30 18.38
N PHE A 159 -26.43 26.10 17.31
CA PHE A 159 -27.64 26.71 16.74
C PHE A 159 -28.70 25.62 16.46
N ARG A 160 -29.77 25.60 17.26
CA ARG A 160 -30.86 24.63 17.14
C ARG A 160 -31.92 25.23 16.23
N SER A 161 -32.05 24.68 15.02
CA SER A 161 -33.27 24.90 14.25
C SER A 161 -34.28 23.80 14.53
N PRO A 162 -35.57 24.12 14.73
CA PRO A 162 -36.63 23.14 14.71
C PRO A 162 -36.74 22.57 13.29
N GLY A 163 -36.25 21.36 13.11
CA GLY A 163 -36.27 20.64 11.83
C GLY A 163 -35.95 19.17 12.05
N THR A 164 -36.60 18.30 11.27
CA THR A 164 -36.39 16.84 11.32
C THR A 164 -35.09 16.41 10.61
N ASP A 165 -34.57 17.27 9.73
CA ASP A 165 -33.36 17.00 8.95
C ASP A 165 -32.08 17.12 9.81
N VAL A 166 -31.33 16.01 9.87
CA VAL A 166 -30.12 15.88 10.67
C VAL A 166 -28.95 16.66 10.06
N ASP A 167 -28.85 16.73 8.74
CA ASP A 167 -27.75 17.38 8.02
C ASP A 167 -27.90 18.90 8.07
N TYR A 168 -29.13 19.40 7.98
CA TYR A 168 -29.42 20.81 8.20
C TYR A 168 -29.01 21.28 9.61
N ARG A 169 -29.37 20.49 10.65
CA ARG A 169 -28.98 20.80 12.03
C ARG A 169 -27.45 20.75 12.24
N ASN A 170 -26.77 19.77 11.63
CA ASN A 170 -25.32 19.68 11.72
C ASN A 170 -24.62 20.84 11.00
N SER A 171 -25.19 21.32 9.89
CA SER A 171 -24.72 22.52 9.18
C SER A 171 -24.79 23.76 10.08
N LEU A 172 -25.94 24.00 10.70
CA LEU A 172 -26.14 25.14 11.61
C LEU A 172 -25.28 25.06 12.87
N ALA A 173 -25.07 23.86 13.41
CA ALA A 173 -24.14 23.65 14.52
C ALA A 173 -22.67 23.99 14.17
N SER A 174 -22.33 24.04 12.88
CA SER A 174 -20.99 24.36 12.38
C SER A 174 -20.74 25.86 12.15
N LEU A 175 -21.75 26.72 12.36
CA LEU A 175 -21.63 28.18 12.20
C LEU A 175 -20.63 28.82 13.18
N TYR A 176 -20.77 28.53 14.48
CA TYR A 176 -19.85 29.08 15.48
C TYR A 176 -18.41 28.57 15.33
N PRO A 177 -18.15 27.25 15.13
CA PRO A 177 -16.80 26.78 14.82
C PRO A 177 -16.21 27.50 13.61
N LEU A 178 -16.97 27.67 12.53
CA LEU A 178 -16.54 28.39 11.34
C LEU A 178 -16.16 29.83 11.65
N LEU A 179 -17.02 30.56 12.37
CA LEU A 179 -16.80 31.95 12.77
C LEU A 179 -15.54 32.11 13.63
N PHE A 180 -15.36 31.28 14.66
CA PHE A 180 -14.20 31.37 15.54
C PHE A 180 -12.91 30.99 14.82
N CYS A 181 -12.94 29.97 13.96
CA CYS A 181 -11.78 29.62 13.15
C CYS A 181 -11.40 30.77 12.21
N SER A 182 -12.36 31.33 11.46
CA SER A 182 -12.08 32.43 10.52
C SER A 182 -11.55 33.67 11.23
N LEU A 183 -12.13 34.06 12.38
CA LEU A 183 -11.66 35.20 13.16
C LEU A 183 -10.22 35.01 13.67
N ILE A 184 -9.84 33.79 14.06
CA ILE A 184 -8.45 33.49 14.46
C ILE A 184 -7.49 33.66 13.28
N PHE A 185 -7.83 33.13 12.10
CA PHE A 185 -6.97 33.26 10.92
C PHE A 185 -6.85 34.72 10.44
N ILE A 186 -7.95 35.47 10.43
CA ILE A 186 -7.94 36.91 10.13
C ILE A 186 -7.04 37.64 11.15
N GLY A 187 -7.21 37.35 12.44
CA GLY A 187 -6.41 37.95 13.51
C GLY A 187 -4.91 37.67 13.37
N ILE A 188 -4.54 36.42 13.03
CA ILE A 188 -3.15 36.03 12.75
C ILE A 188 -2.62 36.79 11.54
N ASN A 189 -3.40 36.91 10.46
CA ASN A 189 -2.97 37.59 9.25
C ASN A 189 -2.72 39.09 9.49
N LEU A 190 -3.64 39.76 10.19
CA LEU A 190 -3.47 41.17 10.60
C LEU A 190 -2.29 41.37 11.55
N MET A 191 -2.01 40.39 12.43
CA MET A 191 -0.84 40.43 13.31
C MET A 191 0.46 40.31 12.50
N ILE A 192 0.52 39.42 11.51
CA ILE A 192 1.68 39.27 10.62
C ILE A 192 1.98 40.59 9.91
N GLN A 193 0.95 41.22 9.34
CA GLN A 193 1.08 42.50 8.65
C GLN A 193 1.64 43.60 9.57
N LYS A 194 1.09 43.72 10.78
CA LYS A 194 1.50 44.76 11.72
C LYS A 194 2.89 44.53 12.31
N SER A 195 3.26 43.28 12.57
CA SER A 195 4.51 42.92 13.26
C SER A 195 5.70 42.75 12.34
N PHE A 196 5.50 42.27 11.11
CA PHE A 196 6.57 41.87 10.21
C PHE A 196 6.58 42.60 8.86
N GLN A 197 5.63 43.52 8.62
CA GLN A 197 5.48 44.24 7.34
C GLN A 197 5.28 43.32 6.12
N ALA A 198 4.84 42.08 6.35
CA ALA A 198 4.53 41.11 5.31
C ALA A 198 3.02 41.05 5.07
N GLU A 199 2.57 40.90 3.83
CA GLU A 199 1.13 40.94 3.51
C GLU A 199 0.36 39.72 4.02
N ASN A 200 1.04 38.57 4.08
CA ASN A 200 0.46 37.31 4.53
C ASN A 200 1.54 36.34 5.02
N LEU A 201 1.12 35.15 5.47
CA LEU A 201 2.03 34.11 5.97
C LEU A 201 3.07 33.67 4.92
N ASN A 202 2.67 33.57 3.66
CA ASN A 202 3.57 33.12 2.60
C ASN A 202 4.63 34.19 2.30
N ASP A 203 4.22 35.45 2.23
CA ASP A 203 5.12 36.59 2.05
C ASP A 203 6.12 36.71 3.22
N LEU A 204 5.67 36.48 4.46
CA LEU A 204 6.54 36.44 5.63
C LEU A 204 7.62 35.36 5.50
N ILE A 205 7.22 34.13 5.14
CA ILE A 205 8.14 33.02 4.96
C ILE A 205 9.12 33.33 3.83
N THR A 206 8.62 33.87 2.72
CA THR A 206 9.44 34.20 1.56
C THR A 206 10.46 35.28 1.91
N THR A 207 10.06 36.32 2.63
CA THR A 207 10.97 37.36 3.15
C THR A 207 12.04 36.77 4.07
N ILE A 208 11.66 35.88 4.99
CA ILE A 208 12.62 35.18 5.87
C ILE A 208 13.64 34.41 5.03
N ILE A 209 13.18 33.66 4.02
CA ILE A 209 14.05 32.88 3.15
C ILE A 209 14.97 33.82 2.35
N VAL A 210 14.42 34.84 1.68
CA VAL A 210 15.19 35.85 0.91
C VAL A 210 16.30 36.48 1.74
N ASN A 211 16.03 36.77 3.02
CA ASN A 211 17.03 37.33 3.94
C ASN A 211 18.18 36.36 4.24
N ILE A 212 17.96 35.04 4.19
CA ILE A 212 19.05 34.05 4.35
C ILE A 212 20.03 34.14 3.17
N PHE A 213 19.56 34.51 1.98
CA PHE A 213 20.40 34.63 0.78
C PHE A 213 21.10 35.99 0.65
N HIS A 214 20.64 37.02 1.38
CA HIS A 214 21.14 38.39 1.26
C HIS A 214 22.65 38.54 1.49
N ASP A 215 23.21 37.79 2.45
CA ASP A 215 24.63 37.90 2.83
C ASP A 215 25.55 36.93 2.06
N ILE A 216 25.01 36.16 1.11
CA ILE A 216 25.75 35.16 0.35
C ILE A 216 26.13 35.74 -1.01
N ASN A 217 27.43 35.89 -1.22
CA ASN A 217 27.98 36.43 -2.46
C ASN A 217 27.61 35.58 -3.70
N ASP A 218 27.38 36.23 -4.83
CA ASP A 218 26.96 35.61 -6.10
C ASP A 218 27.99 34.57 -6.57
N GLY A 219 27.59 33.30 -6.65
CA GLY A 219 28.48 32.20 -7.06
C GLY A 219 28.03 30.82 -6.62
N LEU A 220 29.00 29.90 -6.45
CA LEU A 220 28.73 28.50 -6.10
C LEU A 220 28.02 28.34 -4.73
N GLY A 221 28.35 29.19 -3.75
CA GLY A 221 27.75 29.13 -2.42
C GLY A 221 26.24 29.38 -2.44
N ALA A 222 25.80 30.40 -3.17
CA ALA A 222 24.38 30.70 -3.38
C ALA A 222 23.67 29.55 -4.10
N GLY A 223 24.29 28.98 -5.14
CA GLY A 223 23.74 27.81 -5.85
C GLY A 223 23.60 26.57 -4.96
N LEU A 224 24.59 26.29 -4.12
CA LEU A 224 24.55 25.16 -3.18
C LEU A 224 23.46 25.34 -2.12
N LEU A 225 23.36 26.54 -1.54
CA LEU A 225 22.30 26.83 -0.58
C LEU A 225 20.92 26.74 -1.24
N TYR A 226 20.76 27.30 -2.45
CA TYR A 226 19.50 27.28 -3.19
C TYR A 226 19.03 25.84 -3.41
N VAL A 227 19.89 24.99 -3.98
CA VAL A 227 19.59 23.57 -4.24
C VAL A 227 19.29 22.83 -2.94
N PHE A 228 20.07 23.06 -1.89
CA PHE A 228 19.83 22.45 -0.57
C PHE A 228 18.47 22.82 -0.01
N VAL A 229 18.12 24.11 0.06
CA VAL A 229 16.84 24.56 0.61
C VAL A 229 15.68 24.07 -0.25
N LEU A 230 15.84 24.08 -1.58
CA LEU A 230 14.83 23.59 -2.52
C LEU A 230 14.48 22.11 -2.25
N ASP A 231 15.48 21.24 -2.22
CA ASP A 231 15.28 19.80 -2.01
C ASP A 231 14.91 19.47 -0.56
N PHE A 232 15.40 20.26 0.40
CA PHE A 232 15.00 20.14 1.80
C PHE A 232 13.50 20.42 1.98
N LEU A 233 12.96 21.47 1.36
CA LEU A 233 11.52 21.74 1.38
C LEU A 233 10.73 20.58 0.76
N TRP A 234 11.20 20.06 -0.38
CA TRP A 234 10.61 18.90 -1.02
C TRP A 234 10.64 17.64 -0.15
N ALA A 235 11.67 17.45 0.67
CA ALA A 235 11.73 16.34 1.62
C ALA A 235 10.58 16.35 2.64
N PHE A 236 9.97 17.50 2.90
CA PHE A 236 8.77 17.65 3.75
C PHE A 236 7.46 17.76 2.95
N GLY A 237 7.52 17.58 1.63
CA GLY A 237 6.37 17.67 0.72
C GLY A 237 6.00 19.10 0.33
N ILE A 238 6.85 20.08 0.65
CA ILE A 238 6.68 21.47 0.23
C ILE A 238 7.36 21.64 -1.14
N HIS A 239 6.66 22.18 -2.12
CA HIS A 239 7.19 22.32 -3.48
C HIS A 239 8.26 23.42 -3.55
N GLY A 240 9.52 23.07 -3.28
CA GLY A 240 10.63 24.01 -3.10
C GLY A 240 10.85 24.98 -4.26
N GLY A 241 10.61 24.54 -5.50
CA GLY A 241 10.73 25.43 -6.68
C GLY A 241 9.76 26.62 -6.64
N ASN A 242 8.55 26.43 -6.13
CA ASN A 242 7.56 27.51 -6.03
C ASN A 242 7.84 28.39 -4.81
N ALA A 243 8.24 27.76 -3.69
CA ALA A 243 8.59 28.47 -2.46
C ALA A 243 9.83 29.37 -2.62
N LEU A 244 10.75 29.01 -3.52
CA LEU A 244 11.97 29.76 -3.78
C LEU A 244 11.94 30.56 -5.10
N GLU A 245 10.77 30.73 -5.73
CA GLU A 245 10.68 31.43 -7.02
C GLU A 245 11.11 32.90 -6.90
N GLN A 246 10.67 33.61 -5.85
CA GLN A 246 11.10 34.99 -5.61
C GLN A 246 12.61 35.09 -5.32
N VAL A 247 13.17 34.10 -4.60
CA VAL A 247 14.61 34.02 -4.34
C VAL A 247 15.36 33.82 -5.66
N ALA A 248 14.85 32.96 -6.54
CA ALA A 248 15.44 32.74 -7.84
C ALA A 248 15.38 34.00 -8.71
N GLN A 249 14.25 34.72 -8.73
CA GLN A 249 14.13 35.97 -9.51
C GLN A 249 15.03 37.09 -8.98
N THR A 250 15.24 37.15 -7.66
CA THR A 250 16.04 38.19 -7.01
C THR A 250 17.55 37.93 -7.13
N TYR A 251 18.00 36.68 -6.88
CA TYR A 251 19.42 36.34 -6.76
C TYR A 251 19.96 35.46 -7.90
N LEU A 252 19.10 34.77 -8.66
CA LEU A 252 19.50 33.92 -9.78
C LEU A 252 19.05 34.58 -11.09
N LEU A 253 19.65 35.74 -11.39
CA LEU A 253 19.31 36.59 -12.54
C LEU A 253 19.29 35.83 -13.89
N PRO A 254 18.49 36.29 -14.88
CA PRO A 254 18.51 35.77 -16.24
C PRO A 254 19.88 36.05 -16.91
N ASN A 255 20.46 35.04 -17.55
CA ASN A 255 21.78 35.10 -18.21
C ASN A 255 21.93 36.17 -19.30
N ASP A 256 20.85 36.80 -19.74
CA ASP A 256 20.85 37.79 -20.82
C ASP A 256 21.48 39.14 -20.41
N THR A 257 21.75 39.36 -19.12
CA THR A 257 22.18 40.68 -18.60
C THR A 257 23.62 40.73 -18.08
N LEU A 258 24.28 39.59 -17.79
CA LEU A 258 25.62 39.55 -17.16
C LEU A 258 26.53 38.51 -17.82
N SER A 259 27.49 38.99 -18.62
CA SER A 259 28.57 38.18 -19.19
C SER A 259 29.54 37.69 -18.10
N GLY A 260 29.53 36.39 -17.80
CA GLY A 260 30.56 35.73 -16.96
C GLY A 260 30.05 34.95 -15.74
N VAL A 261 28.75 35.02 -15.42
CA VAL A 261 28.18 34.31 -14.26
C VAL A 261 27.89 32.84 -14.63
N VAL A 262 28.50 31.91 -13.90
CA VAL A 262 28.30 30.46 -14.12
C VAL A 262 26.96 29.99 -13.52
N ILE A 263 26.62 30.46 -12.32
CA ILE A 263 25.41 30.03 -11.59
C ILE A 263 24.24 30.95 -11.96
N SER A 264 23.27 30.39 -12.66
CA SER A 264 22.02 31.05 -13.04
C SER A 264 20.85 30.10 -12.83
N LYS A 265 19.61 30.62 -12.85
CA LYS A 265 18.43 29.77 -12.75
C LYS A 265 18.43 28.67 -13.82
N SER A 266 18.75 29.02 -15.06
CA SER A 266 18.82 28.04 -16.16
C SER A 266 19.97 27.03 -15.97
N PHE A 267 21.08 27.42 -15.36
CA PHE A 267 22.15 26.48 -15.01
C PHE A 267 21.71 25.46 -13.96
N LEU A 268 21.04 25.91 -12.91
CA LEU A 268 20.51 25.02 -11.87
C LEU A 268 19.44 24.07 -12.43
N ASP A 269 18.47 24.61 -13.18
CA ASP A 269 17.37 23.81 -13.76
C ASP A 269 17.90 22.72 -14.72
N ASN A 270 18.94 23.01 -15.52
CA ASN A 270 19.43 22.07 -16.53
C ASN A 270 20.50 21.10 -16.04
N TYR A 271 21.26 21.44 -15.00
CA TYR A 271 22.40 20.63 -14.56
C TYR A 271 22.34 20.19 -13.09
N ALA A 272 21.83 21.01 -12.17
CA ALA A 272 21.70 20.61 -10.77
C ALA A 272 20.42 19.80 -10.52
N LEU A 273 19.29 20.25 -11.08
CA LEU A 273 17.95 19.72 -10.88
C LEU A 273 17.50 18.86 -12.08
N ILE A 274 18.39 18.00 -12.56
CA ILE A 274 18.16 17.19 -13.76
C ILE A 274 17.07 16.13 -13.55
N GLY A 275 16.03 16.15 -14.38
CA GLY A 275 14.83 15.34 -14.17
C GLY A 275 13.86 15.91 -13.14
N GLY A 276 14.07 17.15 -12.65
CA GLY A 276 13.26 17.80 -11.62
C GLY A 276 13.99 17.88 -10.27
N CYS A 277 13.25 18.00 -9.16
CA CYS A 277 13.87 18.01 -7.83
C CYS A 277 14.56 16.67 -7.49
N GLY A 278 15.55 16.71 -6.62
CA GLY A 278 16.32 15.54 -6.22
C GLY A 278 17.13 14.87 -7.35
N ALA A 279 17.27 15.52 -8.51
CA ALA A 279 17.83 14.92 -9.72
C ALA A 279 17.10 13.61 -10.09
N SER A 280 15.76 13.66 -10.19
CA SER A 280 14.88 12.49 -10.21
C SER A 280 15.14 11.49 -11.34
N ILE A 281 15.78 11.90 -12.45
CA ILE A 281 16.19 10.96 -13.50
C ILE A 281 17.25 9.95 -13.01
N CYS A 282 18.12 10.38 -12.08
CA CYS A 282 19.10 9.52 -11.43
C CYS A 282 18.42 8.48 -10.53
N LEU A 283 17.39 8.89 -9.79
CA LEU A 283 16.57 7.99 -8.99
C LEU A 283 15.81 7.00 -9.87
N LEU A 284 15.21 7.48 -10.97
CA LEU A 284 14.50 6.65 -11.94
C LEU A 284 15.41 5.52 -12.46
N LEU A 285 16.63 5.86 -12.92
CA LEU A 285 17.58 4.88 -13.40
C LEU A 285 18.06 3.95 -12.28
N ALA A 286 18.30 4.48 -11.08
CA ALA A 286 18.68 3.65 -9.94
C ALA A 286 17.59 2.61 -9.60
N LEU A 287 16.31 2.99 -9.70
CA LEU A 287 15.19 2.07 -9.50
C LEU A 287 15.10 1.03 -10.62
N LEU A 288 15.23 1.44 -11.89
CA LEU A 288 15.17 0.51 -13.02
C LEU A 288 16.31 -0.52 -12.99
N LEU A 289 17.52 -0.11 -12.58
CA LEU A 289 18.72 -0.94 -12.60
C LEU A 289 18.93 -1.76 -11.32
N PHE A 290 18.59 -1.21 -10.14
CA PHE A 290 18.99 -1.79 -8.86
C PHE A 290 17.84 -2.19 -7.93
N ALA A 291 16.60 -1.76 -8.19
CA ALA A 291 15.46 -2.18 -7.38
C ALA A 291 15.12 -3.65 -7.65
N ARG A 292 14.94 -4.43 -6.58
CA ARG A 292 14.52 -5.83 -6.67
C ARG A 292 12.99 -5.97 -6.66
N GLY A 293 12.29 -5.05 -6.00
CA GLY A 293 10.83 -5.04 -5.92
C GLY A 293 10.16 -4.91 -7.29
N ARG A 294 9.06 -5.64 -7.50
CA ARG A 294 8.23 -5.50 -8.72
C ARG A 294 7.56 -4.12 -8.76
N ASP A 295 6.98 -3.69 -7.63
CA ASP A 295 6.23 -2.43 -7.51
C ASP A 295 7.12 -1.22 -7.82
N ASN A 296 8.31 -1.16 -7.24
CA ASN A 296 9.27 -0.07 -7.46
C ASN A 296 9.69 0.02 -8.94
N ARG A 297 9.91 -1.11 -9.61
CA ARG A 297 10.26 -1.15 -11.03
C ARG A 297 9.07 -0.78 -11.92
N TYR A 298 7.86 -1.20 -11.55
CA TYR A 298 6.65 -0.83 -12.26
C TYR A 298 6.40 0.68 -12.15
N LEU A 299 6.47 1.24 -10.94
CA LEU A 299 6.35 2.67 -10.70
C LEU A 299 7.39 3.47 -11.50
N ALA A 300 8.65 3.03 -11.49
CA ALA A 300 9.71 3.67 -12.28
C ALA A 300 9.37 3.66 -13.78
N ARG A 301 8.92 2.54 -14.34
CA ARG A 301 8.52 2.47 -15.75
C ARG A 301 7.35 3.40 -16.07
N SER A 302 6.36 3.48 -15.19
CA SER A 302 5.20 4.36 -15.35
C SER A 302 5.56 5.84 -15.24
N ALA A 303 6.54 6.20 -14.39
CA ALA A 303 7.01 7.57 -14.21
C ALA A 303 7.99 8.03 -15.31
N ALA A 304 8.64 7.10 -16.02
CA ALA A 304 9.72 7.41 -16.96
C ALA A 304 9.35 8.45 -18.03
N PRO A 305 8.16 8.42 -18.67
CA PRO A 305 7.79 9.44 -19.66
C PRO A 305 7.72 10.84 -19.05
N ALA A 306 7.14 10.99 -17.85
CA ALA A 306 7.03 12.27 -17.17
C ALA A 306 8.41 12.79 -16.74
N VAL A 307 9.23 11.94 -16.12
CA VAL A 307 10.56 12.31 -15.61
C VAL A 307 11.52 12.71 -16.73
N PHE A 308 11.35 12.14 -17.93
CA PHE A 308 12.12 12.56 -19.11
C PHE A 308 11.93 14.04 -19.46
N PHE A 309 10.74 14.59 -19.20
CA PHE A 309 10.41 16.02 -19.32
C PHE A 309 10.53 16.77 -17.98
N ASN A 310 11.28 16.24 -17.02
CA ASN A 310 11.50 16.79 -15.68
C ASN A 310 10.22 16.89 -14.81
N ILE A 311 9.16 16.13 -15.14
CA ILE A 311 7.93 16.01 -14.35
C ILE A 311 8.07 14.79 -13.43
N ASN A 312 8.17 14.99 -12.12
CA ASN A 312 8.64 13.97 -11.19
C ASN A 312 7.67 13.63 -10.04
N GLU A 313 6.46 14.17 -10.05
CA GLU A 313 5.44 13.99 -9.02
C GLU A 313 5.07 12.51 -8.83
N ILE A 314 4.98 11.74 -9.91
CA ILE A 314 4.72 10.29 -9.85
C ILE A 314 5.81 9.57 -9.05
N LEU A 315 7.07 9.98 -9.22
CA LEU A 315 8.20 9.32 -8.58
C LEU A 315 8.34 9.77 -7.11
N VAL A 316 8.28 11.08 -6.86
CA VAL A 316 8.51 11.69 -5.54
C VAL A 316 7.38 11.38 -4.54
N TYR A 317 6.13 11.29 -5.02
CA TYR A 317 4.99 10.92 -4.19
C TYR A 317 4.63 9.44 -4.25
N GLY A 318 4.88 8.78 -5.39
CA GLY A 318 4.60 7.34 -5.56
C GLY A 318 5.61 6.45 -4.84
N MET A 319 6.88 6.84 -4.80
CA MET A 319 7.82 6.34 -3.79
C MET A 319 7.70 7.25 -2.59
N PRO A 320 7.71 6.75 -1.34
CA PRO A 320 7.87 7.61 -0.18
C PRO A 320 9.32 8.11 -0.19
N VAL A 321 9.67 9.08 -1.04
CA VAL A 321 10.91 9.84 -0.93
C VAL A 321 10.69 10.94 0.10
N VAL A 322 9.55 11.62 0.00
CA VAL A 322 9.05 12.59 0.97
C VAL A 322 8.92 11.91 2.34
N LEU A 323 9.57 12.50 3.34
CA LEU A 323 9.59 12.06 4.75
C LEU A 323 10.19 10.68 5.00
N ASN A 324 10.87 10.09 4.02
CA ASN A 324 11.62 8.86 4.19
C ASN A 324 13.07 9.17 4.56
N PRO A 325 13.50 8.87 5.80
CA PRO A 325 14.82 9.26 6.28
C PRO A 325 15.97 8.58 5.53
N VAL A 326 15.72 7.47 4.83
CA VAL A 326 16.73 6.82 3.98
C VAL A 326 16.84 7.51 2.63
N MET A 327 15.70 7.84 2.00
CA MET A 327 15.68 8.40 0.65
C MET A 327 15.91 9.91 0.60
N VAL A 328 15.63 10.64 1.68
CA VAL A 328 15.92 12.08 1.79
C VAL A 328 17.42 12.38 1.65
N ILE A 329 18.29 11.47 2.11
CA ILE A 329 19.74 11.65 2.05
C ILE A 329 20.24 11.74 0.59
N PRO A 330 20.06 10.73 -0.28
CA PRO A 330 20.49 10.84 -1.67
C PRO A 330 19.66 11.87 -2.44
N PHE A 331 18.42 12.15 -2.02
CA PHE A 331 17.59 13.18 -2.63
C PHE A 331 18.18 14.59 -2.50
N ILE A 332 18.76 14.93 -1.35
CA ILE A 332 19.44 16.22 -1.17
C ILE A 332 20.88 16.18 -1.71
N LEU A 333 21.60 15.06 -1.53
CA LEU A 333 23.01 14.99 -1.94
C LEU A 333 23.20 14.94 -3.45
N THR A 334 22.31 14.27 -4.20
CA THR A 334 22.51 14.06 -5.63
C THR A 334 22.50 15.37 -6.43
N PRO A 335 21.56 16.31 -6.20
CA PRO A 335 21.60 17.62 -6.85
C PRO A 335 22.83 18.45 -6.48
N ILE A 336 23.29 18.36 -5.23
CA ILE A 336 24.53 19.00 -4.79
C ILE A 336 25.73 18.46 -5.57
N PHE A 337 25.85 17.13 -5.72
CA PHE A 337 26.91 16.53 -6.54
C PHE A 337 26.78 16.93 -8.02
N SER A 338 25.55 16.99 -8.53
CA SER A 338 25.25 17.38 -9.91
C SER A 338 25.72 18.82 -10.19
N LEU A 339 25.42 19.73 -9.26
CA LEU A 339 25.88 21.11 -9.27
C LEU A 339 27.41 21.21 -9.24
N LEU A 340 28.09 20.47 -8.36
CA LEU A 340 29.55 20.48 -8.26
C LEU A 340 30.23 19.97 -9.54
N ILE A 341 29.69 18.90 -10.16
CA ILE A 341 30.20 18.38 -11.44
C ILE A 341 30.02 19.41 -12.55
N ALA A 342 28.83 20.00 -12.66
CA ALA A 342 28.53 21.00 -13.68
C ALA A 342 29.39 22.26 -13.51
N TYR A 343 29.54 22.74 -12.27
CA TYR A 343 30.34 23.91 -11.95
C TYR A 343 31.82 23.65 -12.23
N GLY A 344 32.35 22.47 -11.88
CA GLY A 344 33.73 22.10 -12.23
C GLY A 344 33.96 22.04 -13.75
N ALA A 345 32.98 21.56 -14.51
CA ALA A 345 33.04 21.55 -15.98
C ALA A 345 33.01 22.98 -16.56
N ALA A 346 32.22 23.89 -15.97
CA ALA A 346 32.18 25.29 -16.39
C ALA A 346 33.46 26.04 -16.01
N ALA A 347 33.94 25.86 -14.78
CA ALA A 347 35.15 26.51 -14.27
C ALA A 347 36.43 26.06 -15.01
N SER A 348 36.47 24.82 -15.52
CA SER A 348 37.55 24.32 -16.38
C SER A 348 37.45 24.77 -17.84
N GLY A 349 36.38 25.51 -18.21
CA GLY A 349 36.11 25.93 -19.59
C GLY A 349 35.65 24.80 -20.51
N PHE A 350 35.39 23.59 -19.98
CA PHE A 350 34.83 22.50 -20.76
C PHE A 350 33.38 22.79 -21.15
N LEU A 351 32.55 23.15 -20.17
CA LEU A 351 31.17 23.57 -20.37
C LEU A 351 31.12 25.08 -20.65
N PRO A 352 30.61 25.51 -21.81
CA PRO A 352 30.38 26.93 -22.07
C PRO A 352 29.40 27.53 -21.07
N ILE A 353 29.60 28.81 -20.73
CA ILE A 353 28.64 29.57 -19.93
C ILE A 353 27.32 29.64 -20.70
N LEU A 354 26.22 29.41 -19.98
CA LEU A 354 24.90 29.33 -20.60
C LEU A 354 24.42 30.74 -20.92
N HIS A 355 24.11 31.00 -22.19
CA HIS A 355 23.59 32.30 -22.65
C HIS A 355 22.12 32.23 -23.06
N LYS A 356 21.53 31.03 -23.11
CA LYS A 356 20.13 30.83 -23.49
C LYS A 356 19.35 30.31 -22.30
N THR A 357 18.20 30.93 -22.03
CA THR A 357 17.22 30.39 -21.10
C THR A 357 16.47 29.24 -21.76
N VAL A 358 16.53 28.07 -21.15
CA VAL A 358 15.78 26.88 -21.57
C VAL A 358 14.74 26.57 -20.51
N THR A 359 13.50 26.34 -20.94
CA THR A 359 12.42 25.96 -20.03
C THR A 359 12.71 24.61 -19.38
N TRP A 360 12.45 24.50 -18.08
CA TRP A 360 12.71 23.30 -17.28
C TRP A 360 11.94 22.05 -17.75
N THR A 361 10.87 22.19 -18.54
CA THR A 361 10.14 21.05 -19.15
C THR A 361 10.86 20.45 -20.37
N THR A 362 11.98 21.02 -20.80
CA THR A 362 12.74 20.52 -21.96
C THR A 362 13.40 19.18 -21.61
N PRO A 363 13.26 18.16 -22.47
CA PRO A 363 13.84 16.85 -22.22
C PRO A 363 15.31 16.87 -21.84
N VAL A 364 15.69 16.00 -20.91
CA VAL A 364 17.09 15.79 -20.53
C VAL A 364 17.92 15.44 -21.78
N PHE A 365 19.19 15.88 -21.81
CA PHE A 365 20.11 15.83 -22.96
C PHE A 365 19.81 16.87 -24.05
N PHE A 366 18.55 17.03 -24.46
CA PHE A 366 18.18 18.12 -25.37
C PHE A 366 18.37 19.48 -24.70
N SER A 367 17.99 19.58 -23.43
CA SER A 367 18.16 20.78 -22.63
C SER A 367 19.62 21.18 -22.47
N GLY A 368 20.53 20.21 -22.27
CA GLY A 368 21.97 20.44 -22.17
C GLY A 368 22.58 20.96 -23.47
N TYR A 369 22.10 20.49 -24.62
CA TYR A 369 22.53 21.02 -25.92
C TYR A 369 21.99 22.43 -26.17
N LEU A 370 20.70 22.66 -25.93
CA LEU A 370 20.06 23.96 -26.18
C LEU A 370 20.59 25.07 -25.26
N ALA A 371 20.83 24.75 -23.98
CA ALA A 371 21.32 25.71 -23.00
C ALA A 371 22.79 26.09 -23.24
N SER A 372 23.64 25.10 -23.56
CA SER A 372 25.08 25.33 -23.76
C SER A 372 25.48 25.65 -25.21
N GLY A 373 24.58 25.40 -26.17
CA GLY A 373 24.88 25.47 -27.61
C GLY A 373 25.90 24.43 -28.08
N SER A 374 26.21 23.40 -27.29
CA SER A 374 27.29 22.47 -27.54
C SER A 374 26.97 21.05 -27.08
N TRP A 375 27.54 20.05 -27.77
CA TRP A 375 27.48 18.64 -27.36
C TRP A 375 28.13 18.40 -25.99
N ARG A 376 29.05 19.29 -25.57
CA ARG A 376 29.70 19.22 -24.26
C ARG A 376 28.70 19.31 -23.11
N GLY A 377 27.63 20.09 -23.27
CA GLY A 377 26.53 20.14 -22.31
C GLY A 377 25.83 18.80 -22.12
N VAL A 378 25.64 18.06 -23.22
CA VAL A 378 25.06 16.70 -23.18
C VAL A 378 25.99 15.74 -22.44
N LEU A 379 27.30 15.81 -22.70
CA LEU A 379 28.27 14.95 -22.02
C LEU A 379 28.29 15.20 -20.50
N VAL A 380 28.26 16.47 -20.07
CA VAL A 380 28.19 16.83 -18.65
C VAL A 380 26.91 16.25 -18.02
N GLN A 381 25.75 16.38 -18.68
CA GLN A 381 24.51 15.76 -18.20
C GLN A 381 24.64 14.23 -18.11
N LEU A 382 25.26 13.54 -19.07
CA LEU A 382 25.49 12.10 -18.99
C LEU A 382 26.35 11.70 -17.79
N VAL A 383 27.43 12.44 -17.52
CA VAL A 383 28.29 12.21 -16.35
C VAL A 383 27.50 12.41 -15.05
N ILE A 384 26.70 13.48 -14.98
CA ILE A 384 25.82 13.76 -13.83
C ILE A 384 24.83 12.62 -13.61
N VAL A 385 24.16 12.15 -14.67
CA VAL A 385 23.21 11.05 -14.57
C VAL A 385 23.87 9.77 -14.08
N ALA A 386 25.06 9.43 -14.60
CA ALA A 386 25.81 8.25 -14.17
C ALA A 386 26.26 8.36 -12.70
N ALA A 387 26.85 9.49 -12.31
CA ALA A 387 27.31 9.74 -10.94
C ALA A 387 26.13 9.75 -9.96
N GLY A 388 25.05 10.46 -10.28
CA GLY A 388 23.86 10.53 -9.44
C GLY A 388 23.15 9.19 -9.30
N THR A 389 23.09 8.39 -10.37
CA THR A 389 22.56 7.02 -10.29
C THR A 389 23.39 6.15 -9.34
N ALA A 390 24.72 6.30 -9.36
CA ALA A 390 25.60 5.60 -8.43
C ALA A 390 25.40 6.04 -6.97
N VAL A 391 25.12 7.33 -6.72
CA VAL A 391 24.76 7.85 -5.40
C VAL A 391 23.44 7.25 -4.91
N TYR A 392 22.40 7.18 -5.75
CA TYR A 392 21.10 6.61 -5.36
C TYR A 392 21.11 5.08 -5.16
N ALA A 393 21.93 4.35 -5.93
CA ALA A 393 21.95 2.89 -5.95
C ALA A 393 22.02 2.20 -4.56
N PRO A 394 22.92 2.58 -3.63
CA PRO A 394 22.96 1.97 -2.29
C PRO A 394 21.69 2.27 -1.48
N PHE A 395 21.15 3.49 -1.56
CA PHE A 395 19.98 3.90 -0.79
C PHE A 395 18.70 3.23 -1.28
N VAL A 396 18.53 3.02 -2.59
CA VAL A 396 17.41 2.22 -3.13
C VAL A 396 17.41 0.81 -2.53
N LYS A 397 18.58 0.15 -2.48
CA LYS A 397 18.72 -1.19 -1.89
C LYS A 397 18.46 -1.19 -0.38
N ILE A 398 18.93 -0.17 0.34
CA ILE A 398 18.72 -0.02 1.78
C ILE A 398 17.24 0.23 2.07
N ALA A 399 16.58 1.13 1.33
CA ALA A 399 15.18 1.46 1.50
C ALA A 399 14.27 0.23 1.28
N GLU A 400 14.55 -0.59 0.25
CA GLU A 400 13.83 -1.84 0.04
C GLU A 400 14.00 -2.83 1.19
N ARG A 401 15.24 -2.96 1.71
CA ARG A 401 15.53 -3.84 2.84
C ARG A 401 14.84 -3.37 4.13
N VAL A 402 14.88 -2.07 4.40
CA VAL A 402 14.20 -1.44 5.54
C VAL A 402 12.70 -1.69 5.46
N ARG A 403 12.07 -1.45 4.30
CA ARG A 403 10.64 -1.69 4.08
C ARG A 403 10.28 -3.17 4.28
N LYS A 404 11.08 -4.09 3.73
CA LYS A 404 10.87 -5.53 3.89
C LYS A 404 10.90 -5.93 5.37
N ASN A 405 11.96 -5.54 6.08
CA ASN A 405 12.10 -5.89 7.50
C ASN A 405 11.02 -5.23 8.38
N GLN A 406 10.53 -4.04 8.01
CA GLN A 406 9.39 -3.41 8.69
C GLN A 406 8.10 -4.19 8.47
N ALA A 407 7.82 -4.62 7.24
CA ALA A 407 6.65 -5.43 6.93
C ALA A 407 6.67 -6.76 7.69
N GLU A 408 7.82 -7.43 7.72
CA GLU A 408 8.02 -8.68 8.46
C GLU A 408 7.81 -8.49 9.98
N LEU A 409 8.38 -7.43 10.57
CA LEU A 409 8.19 -7.11 11.99
C LEU A 409 6.71 -6.92 12.32
N LEU A 410 6.00 -6.12 11.54
CA LEU A 410 4.58 -5.82 11.77
C LEU A 410 3.70 -7.04 11.52
N LEU A 411 4.02 -7.87 10.52
CA LEU A 411 3.33 -9.13 10.25
C LEU A 411 3.51 -10.12 11.41
N ASN A 412 4.71 -10.21 11.98
CA ASN A 412 4.99 -11.04 13.15
C ASN A 412 4.22 -10.56 14.39
N GLU A 413 4.17 -9.24 14.64
CA GLU A 413 3.35 -8.66 15.71
C GLU A 413 1.86 -8.95 15.50
N LEU A 414 1.36 -8.77 14.28
CA LEU A 414 -0.03 -9.07 13.91
C LEU A 414 -0.37 -10.57 14.08
N THR A 415 0.56 -11.45 13.69
CA THR A 415 0.43 -12.91 13.85
C THR A 415 0.42 -13.31 15.32
N ALA A 416 1.27 -12.70 16.15
CA ALA A 416 1.29 -12.95 17.59
C ALA A 416 -0.05 -12.59 18.26
N LEU A 417 -0.67 -11.47 17.86
CA LEU A 417 -1.99 -11.07 18.36
C LEU A 417 -3.08 -12.09 18.03
N VAL A 418 -3.08 -12.64 16.80
CA VAL A 418 -4.05 -13.68 16.43
C VAL A 418 -3.82 -14.95 17.22
N LYS A 419 -2.56 -15.39 17.37
CA LYS A 419 -2.23 -16.59 18.15
C LYS A 419 -2.63 -16.47 19.62
N GLU A 420 -2.38 -15.32 20.24
CA GLU A 420 -2.80 -15.04 21.63
C GLU A 420 -4.34 -15.11 21.75
N SER A 421 -5.05 -14.50 20.81
CA SER A 421 -6.52 -14.52 20.78
C SER A 421 -7.10 -15.92 20.57
N GLN A 422 -6.47 -16.75 19.74
CA GLN A 422 -6.86 -18.16 19.54
C GLN A 422 -6.68 -18.97 20.82
N ASN A 423 -5.53 -18.85 21.49
CA ASN A 423 -5.27 -19.56 22.75
C ASN A 423 -6.26 -19.22 23.87
N GLU A 424 -6.80 -17.99 23.86
CA GLU A 424 -7.78 -17.53 24.85
C GLU A 424 -9.23 -17.72 24.41
N GLY A 425 -9.49 -18.21 23.20
CA GLY A 425 -10.83 -18.37 22.64
C GLY A 425 -11.58 -17.04 22.45
N ARG A 426 -10.86 -15.93 22.24
CA ARG A 426 -11.44 -14.59 22.07
C ARG A 426 -11.44 -14.17 20.60
N LYS A 427 -12.41 -13.33 20.22
CA LYS A 427 -12.41 -12.68 18.91
C LYS A 427 -11.36 -11.56 18.89
N VAL A 428 -10.49 -11.58 17.89
CA VAL A 428 -9.48 -10.53 17.66
C VAL A 428 -10.09 -9.37 16.86
N ILE A 429 -9.69 -8.14 17.18
CA ILE A 429 -10.04 -6.93 16.41
C ILE A 429 -8.77 -6.41 15.75
N LEU A 430 -8.68 -6.51 14.43
CA LEU A 430 -7.52 -6.16 13.62
C LEU A 430 -7.75 -4.88 12.82
N LEU A 431 -8.90 -4.75 12.15
CA LEU A 431 -9.16 -3.69 11.16
C LEU A 431 -9.55 -2.36 11.79
N ASP A 432 -10.21 -2.36 12.95
CA ASP A 432 -10.59 -1.13 13.66
C ASP A 432 -9.44 -0.52 14.49
N ARG A 433 -8.25 -1.14 14.46
CA ARG A 433 -7.07 -0.61 15.14
C ARG A 433 -6.55 0.66 14.45
N HIS A 434 -6.10 1.63 15.24
CA HIS A 434 -5.62 2.93 14.76
C HIS A 434 -4.08 3.06 14.77
N ASP A 435 -3.39 1.99 15.15
CA ASP A 435 -1.94 1.91 15.17
C ASP A 435 -1.38 1.37 13.85
N SER A 436 -0.06 1.21 13.84
CA SER A 436 0.71 0.63 12.75
C SER A 436 0.17 -0.72 12.26
N ILE A 437 -0.21 -1.54 13.23
CA ILE A 437 -0.69 -2.91 13.04
C ILE A 437 -2.05 -2.88 12.34
N GLY A 438 -2.95 -1.98 12.75
CA GLY A 438 -4.24 -1.79 12.09
C GLY A 438 -4.13 -1.31 10.64
N LEU A 439 -3.16 -0.44 10.33
CA LEU A 439 -2.91 -0.03 8.94
C LEU A 439 -2.43 -1.21 8.09
N LEU A 440 -1.50 -2.01 8.61
CA LEU A 440 -1.04 -3.23 7.92
C LEU A 440 -2.22 -4.20 7.71
N ALA A 441 -3.03 -4.45 8.73
CA ALA A 441 -4.19 -5.34 8.65
C ALA A 441 -5.17 -4.91 7.54
N ARG A 442 -5.50 -3.61 7.46
CA ARG A 442 -6.37 -3.09 6.37
C ARG A 442 -5.75 -3.24 4.99
N ASN A 443 -4.45 -2.99 4.84
CA ASN A 443 -3.76 -3.17 3.55
C ASN A 443 -3.72 -4.66 3.15
N MET A 444 -3.47 -5.55 4.12
CA MET A 444 -3.53 -7.00 3.92
C MET A 444 -4.94 -7.45 3.52
N ALA A 445 -5.98 -7.00 4.21
CA ALA A 445 -7.37 -7.32 3.88
C ALA A 445 -7.75 -6.82 2.47
N ALA A 446 -7.34 -5.61 2.10
CA ALA A 446 -7.56 -5.07 0.76
C ALA A 446 -6.87 -5.92 -0.33
N GLN A 447 -5.60 -6.30 -0.14
CA GLN A 447 -4.88 -7.15 -1.09
C GLN A 447 -5.50 -8.55 -1.16
N LEU A 448 -5.81 -9.18 -0.02
CA LEU A 448 -6.45 -10.49 0.02
C LEU A 448 -7.81 -10.47 -0.69
N ARG A 449 -8.59 -9.39 -0.54
CA ARG A 449 -9.86 -9.21 -1.24
C ARG A 449 -9.68 -9.19 -2.76
N VAL A 450 -8.67 -8.48 -3.26
CA VAL A 450 -8.30 -8.47 -4.68
C VAL A 450 -7.91 -9.87 -5.14
N ASP A 451 -7.04 -10.57 -4.40
CA ASP A 451 -6.60 -11.93 -4.76
C ASP A 451 -7.77 -12.92 -4.80
N VAL A 452 -8.75 -12.76 -3.91
CA VAL A 452 -10.01 -13.54 -3.91
C VAL A 452 -10.84 -13.23 -5.16
N GLU A 453 -11.05 -11.96 -5.49
CA GLU A 453 -11.85 -11.53 -6.65
C GLU A 453 -11.23 -11.95 -7.98
N GLU A 454 -9.90 -11.93 -8.07
CA GLU A 454 -9.17 -12.39 -9.25
C GLU A 454 -9.04 -13.91 -9.34
N ASN A 455 -9.52 -14.67 -8.35
CA ASN A 455 -9.34 -16.13 -8.21
C ASN A 455 -7.87 -16.57 -8.23
N ARG A 456 -6.99 -15.84 -7.53
CA ARG A 456 -5.53 -16.06 -7.51
C ARG A 456 -5.00 -16.45 -6.12
N LEU A 457 -5.83 -17.05 -5.28
CA LEU A 457 -5.38 -17.53 -3.98
C LEU A 457 -4.35 -18.66 -4.15
N PRO A 458 -3.14 -18.53 -3.58
CA PRO A 458 -2.16 -19.60 -3.61
C PRO A 458 -2.58 -20.72 -2.65
N LEU A 459 -2.80 -21.90 -3.21
CA LEU A 459 -3.06 -23.13 -2.46
C LEU A 459 -1.86 -24.08 -2.61
N GLU A 460 -1.50 -24.71 -1.51
CA GLU A 460 -0.66 -25.91 -1.51
C GLU A 460 -1.52 -27.10 -1.10
N PHE A 461 -1.10 -28.30 -1.49
CA PHE A 461 -1.86 -29.52 -1.32
C PHE A 461 -1.08 -30.48 -0.44
N GLN A 462 -1.65 -30.85 0.71
CA GLN A 462 -1.04 -31.81 1.61
C GLN A 462 -1.53 -33.23 1.27
N PRO A 463 -0.65 -34.15 0.86
CA PRO A 463 -1.06 -35.47 0.42
C PRO A 463 -1.54 -36.37 1.56
N GLN A 464 -2.54 -37.19 1.28
CA GLN A 464 -3.13 -38.18 2.17
C GLN A 464 -2.85 -39.59 1.62
N PHE A 465 -2.27 -40.46 2.44
CA PHE A 465 -1.80 -41.78 2.04
C PHE A 465 -2.58 -42.91 2.69
N HIS A 466 -2.86 -43.94 1.92
CA HIS A 466 -3.38 -45.21 2.40
C HIS A 466 -2.25 -46.24 2.54
N SER A 467 -2.28 -47.03 3.61
CA SER A 467 -1.25 -48.02 3.96
C SER A 467 -0.91 -49.01 2.82
N SER A 468 -1.87 -49.33 1.96
CA SER A 468 -1.73 -50.26 0.82
C SER A 468 -1.90 -49.65 -0.57
N ARG A 469 -2.58 -48.49 -0.69
CA ARG A 469 -2.95 -47.91 -2.00
C ARG A 469 -2.05 -46.75 -2.42
N GLY A 470 -1.15 -46.30 -1.54
CA GLY A 470 -0.34 -45.11 -1.79
C GLY A 470 -1.18 -43.85 -1.64
N LEU A 471 -0.94 -42.85 -2.49
CA LEU A 471 -1.63 -41.56 -2.44
C LEU A 471 -3.11 -41.70 -2.81
N VAL A 472 -4.01 -41.30 -1.91
CA VAL A 472 -5.48 -41.42 -2.07
C VAL A 472 -6.22 -40.09 -2.00
N GLY A 473 -5.55 -39.02 -1.58
CA GLY A 473 -6.17 -37.70 -1.52
C GLY A 473 -5.17 -36.59 -1.27
N ALA A 474 -5.66 -35.35 -1.26
CA ALA A 474 -4.88 -34.20 -0.85
C ALA A 474 -5.76 -33.08 -0.27
N GLU A 475 -5.33 -32.50 0.84
CA GLU A 475 -6.01 -31.37 1.47
C GLU A 475 -5.50 -30.04 0.90
N ALA A 476 -6.40 -29.20 0.41
CA ALA A 476 -6.09 -27.88 -0.11
C ALA A 476 -5.94 -26.87 1.04
N LEU A 477 -4.73 -26.37 1.21
CA LEU A 477 -4.35 -25.47 2.29
C LEU A 477 -3.94 -24.09 1.76
N LEU A 478 -4.52 -23.05 2.35
CA LEU A 478 -4.19 -21.67 2.01
C LEU A 478 -2.72 -21.36 2.37
N ARG A 479 -1.98 -20.79 1.42
CA ARG A 479 -0.57 -20.38 1.56
C ARG A 479 -0.34 -18.98 1.05
N TRP A 480 -1.17 -18.08 1.57
CA TRP A 480 -1.15 -16.68 1.18
C TRP A 480 0.15 -15.99 1.61
N LYS A 481 0.68 -15.14 0.73
CA LYS A 481 1.90 -14.37 0.97
C LYS A 481 1.59 -12.89 0.87
N TYR A 482 2.14 -12.11 1.79
CA TYR A 482 2.05 -10.66 1.76
C TYR A 482 3.45 -10.06 1.70
N MET A 483 3.72 -9.24 0.68
CA MET A 483 5.06 -8.69 0.39
C MET A 483 6.17 -9.75 0.30
N GLY A 484 5.83 -10.96 -0.12
CA GLY A 484 6.75 -12.10 -0.26
C GLY A 484 6.97 -12.92 1.01
N GLU A 485 6.38 -12.53 2.14
CA GLU A 485 6.42 -13.28 3.40
C GLU A 485 5.17 -14.15 3.57
N ASN A 486 5.32 -15.34 4.17
CA ASN A 486 4.21 -16.25 4.44
C ASN A 486 3.29 -15.65 5.51
N VAL A 487 2.00 -15.61 5.23
CA VAL A 487 0.98 -15.18 6.19
C VAL A 487 0.45 -16.41 6.92
N TYR A 488 0.39 -16.32 8.24
CA TYR A 488 -0.25 -17.33 9.08
C TYR A 488 -1.72 -17.51 8.65
N PRO A 489 -2.18 -18.70 8.21
CA PRO A 489 -3.51 -18.84 7.61
C PRO A 489 -4.68 -18.34 8.49
N PRO A 490 -4.69 -18.58 9.81
CA PRO A 490 -5.73 -18.02 10.69
C PRO A 490 -5.76 -16.49 10.73
N LEU A 491 -4.64 -15.81 10.47
CA LEU A 491 -4.63 -14.36 10.30
C LEU A 491 -5.36 -13.95 9.01
N ALA A 492 -5.12 -14.64 7.89
CA ALA A 492 -5.85 -14.37 6.64
C ALA A 492 -7.37 -14.62 6.81
N VAL A 493 -7.74 -15.69 7.51
CA VAL A 493 -9.13 -16.00 7.88
C VAL A 493 -9.73 -14.88 8.74
N SER A 494 -9.03 -14.45 9.79
CA SER A 494 -9.49 -13.38 10.69
C SER A 494 -9.72 -12.06 9.94
N LEU A 495 -8.82 -11.71 9.02
CA LEU A 495 -8.96 -10.53 8.17
C LEU A 495 -10.20 -10.61 7.28
N ALA A 496 -10.42 -11.75 6.62
CA ALA A 496 -11.58 -11.96 5.75
C ALA A 496 -12.90 -11.98 6.51
N GLN A 497 -12.92 -12.50 7.74
CA GLN A 497 -14.09 -12.50 8.62
C GLN A 497 -14.44 -11.11 9.12
N GLU A 498 -13.45 -10.34 9.60
CA GLU A 498 -13.68 -8.98 10.10
C GLU A 498 -14.08 -8.02 8.96
N ASP A 499 -13.53 -8.20 7.76
CA ASP A 499 -13.84 -7.38 6.59
C ASP A 499 -15.13 -7.83 5.86
N GLY A 500 -15.64 -9.03 6.15
CA GLY A 500 -16.93 -9.52 5.65
C GLY A 500 -16.90 -10.20 4.28
N PHE A 501 -15.75 -10.71 3.82
CA PHE A 501 -15.64 -11.46 2.55
C PHE A 501 -15.24 -12.94 2.72
N PHE A 502 -15.27 -13.47 3.94
CA PHE A 502 -14.90 -14.85 4.26
C PHE A 502 -15.62 -15.89 3.37
N ASP A 503 -16.92 -15.76 3.14
CA ASP A 503 -17.66 -16.68 2.27
C ASP A 503 -17.18 -16.67 0.82
N ARG A 504 -16.81 -15.50 0.30
CA ARG A 504 -16.23 -15.39 -1.05
C ARG A 504 -14.85 -16.02 -1.11
N MET A 505 -14.06 -15.88 -0.03
CA MET A 505 -12.76 -16.51 0.09
C MET A 505 -12.89 -18.04 0.10
N THR A 506 -13.81 -18.61 0.89
CA THR A 506 -14.09 -20.06 0.89
C THR A 506 -14.53 -20.56 -0.48
N ASN A 507 -15.46 -19.85 -1.16
CA ASN A 507 -15.86 -20.21 -2.51
C ASN A 507 -14.70 -20.16 -3.52
N CYS A 508 -13.79 -19.20 -3.38
CA CYS A 508 -12.58 -19.10 -4.19
C CYS A 508 -11.65 -20.30 -3.96
N VAL A 509 -11.42 -20.68 -2.69
CA VAL A 509 -10.64 -21.87 -2.34
C VAL A 509 -11.26 -23.12 -2.98
N ILE A 510 -12.56 -23.36 -2.76
CA ILE A 510 -13.28 -24.53 -3.30
C ILE A 510 -13.20 -24.58 -4.83
N LYS A 511 -13.38 -23.44 -5.50
CA LYS A 511 -13.29 -23.38 -6.96
C LYS A 511 -11.90 -23.76 -7.47
N ILE A 512 -10.84 -23.25 -6.84
CA ILE A 512 -9.45 -23.56 -7.23
C ILE A 512 -9.16 -25.04 -6.96
N SER A 513 -9.50 -25.56 -5.79
CA SER A 513 -9.26 -26.97 -5.43
C SER A 513 -10.09 -27.95 -6.27
N MET A 514 -11.33 -27.63 -6.66
CA MET A 514 -12.11 -28.44 -7.60
C MET A 514 -11.48 -28.45 -9.00
N GLY A 515 -10.95 -27.31 -9.47
CA GLY A 515 -10.17 -27.25 -10.71
C GLY A 515 -8.93 -28.16 -10.67
N VAL A 516 -8.22 -28.15 -9.54
CA VAL A 516 -7.09 -29.07 -9.33
C VAL A 516 -7.53 -30.53 -9.24
N CYS A 517 -8.66 -30.82 -8.58
CA CYS A 517 -9.21 -32.17 -8.53
C CYS A 517 -9.49 -32.70 -9.95
N ARG A 518 -10.17 -31.90 -10.79
CA ARG A 518 -10.41 -32.24 -12.21
C ARG A 518 -9.10 -32.50 -12.96
N GLU A 519 -8.10 -31.65 -12.78
CA GLU A 519 -6.80 -31.82 -13.42
C GLU A 519 -6.09 -33.12 -13.00
N LEU A 520 -6.16 -33.49 -11.71
CA LEU A 520 -5.60 -34.77 -11.23
C LEU A 520 -6.38 -35.97 -11.80
N LEU A 521 -7.71 -35.89 -11.88
CA LEU A 521 -8.55 -36.92 -12.50
C LEU A 521 -8.25 -37.09 -13.99
N ASP A 522 -8.01 -35.99 -14.72
CA ASP A 522 -7.59 -36.02 -16.14
C ASP A 522 -6.23 -36.71 -16.34
N LEU A 523 -5.34 -36.63 -15.35
CA LEU A 523 -4.07 -37.37 -15.31
C LEU A 523 -4.25 -38.85 -14.88
N GLY A 524 -5.48 -39.32 -14.72
CA GLY A 524 -5.83 -40.69 -14.32
C GLY A 524 -5.49 -40.98 -12.86
N TRP A 525 -5.58 -40.00 -11.97
CA TRP A 525 -5.41 -40.20 -10.53
C TRP A 525 -6.76 -40.53 -9.92
N ASP A 526 -6.83 -41.57 -9.09
CA ASP A 526 -8.00 -41.85 -8.27
C ASP A 526 -7.77 -41.22 -6.88
N VAL A 527 -8.01 -39.92 -6.78
CA VAL A 527 -7.75 -39.14 -5.56
C VAL A 527 -8.93 -38.26 -5.19
N THR A 528 -9.11 -38.07 -3.89
CA THR A 528 -10.07 -37.10 -3.36
C THR A 528 -9.34 -35.82 -2.94
N VAL A 529 -9.77 -34.67 -3.45
CA VAL A 529 -9.27 -33.37 -2.96
C VAL A 529 -10.23 -32.82 -1.90
N SER A 530 -9.69 -32.35 -0.78
CA SER A 530 -10.49 -31.75 0.29
C SER A 530 -10.23 -30.25 0.45
N ALA A 531 -11.23 -29.54 0.99
CA ALA A 531 -11.09 -28.14 1.40
C ALA A 531 -11.86 -27.87 2.70
N ASN A 532 -11.27 -26.99 3.52
CA ASN A 532 -11.82 -26.59 4.81
C ASN A 532 -13.00 -25.60 4.68
N VAL A 533 -14.04 -25.84 5.47
CA VAL A 533 -15.24 -25.00 5.58
C VAL A 533 -15.66 -24.86 7.04
N SER A 534 -16.25 -23.72 7.40
CA SER A 534 -16.86 -23.59 8.73
C SER A 534 -18.24 -24.20 8.76
N ALA A 535 -18.67 -24.65 9.93
CA ALA A 535 -20.03 -25.15 10.11
C ALA A 535 -21.11 -24.08 9.84
N ASP A 536 -20.83 -22.81 10.16
CA ASP A 536 -21.74 -21.69 9.84
C ASP A 536 -21.98 -21.56 8.33
N GLN A 537 -20.95 -21.79 7.51
CA GLN A 537 -21.07 -21.80 6.05
C GLN A 537 -21.90 -22.99 5.59
N LEU A 538 -21.64 -24.18 6.13
CA LEU A 538 -22.37 -25.39 5.80
C LEU A 538 -23.86 -25.33 6.19
N ASN A 539 -24.20 -24.58 7.24
CA ASN A 539 -25.58 -24.34 7.66
C ASN A 539 -26.36 -23.46 6.66
N SER A 540 -25.68 -22.79 5.71
CA SER A 540 -26.32 -21.96 4.69
C SER A 540 -26.76 -22.79 3.47
N PRO A 541 -28.05 -22.80 3.10
CA PRO A 541 -28.51 -23.51 1.90
C PRO A 541 -27.89 -22.94 0.62
N LYS A 542 -27.62 -21.63 0.58
CA LYS A 542 -26.98 -20.98 -0.57
C LYS A 542 -25.55 -21.49 -0.79
N PHE A 543 -24.83 -21.77 0.30
CA PHE A 543 -23.48 -22.30 0.23
C PHE A 543 -23.51 -23.72 -0.37
N THR A 544 -24.34 -24.60 0.19
CA THR A 544 -24.53 -25.98 -0.28
C THR A 544 -24.89 -26.02 -1.77
N GLU A 545 -25.84 -25.21 -2.22
CA GLU A 545 -26.23 -25.14 -3.64
C GLU A 545 -25.11 -24.60 -4.55
N GLY A 546 -24.30 -23.69 -4.04
CA GLY A 546 -23.10 -23.19 -4.72
C GLY A 546 -22.08 -24.31 -4.94
N VAL A 547 -21.76 -25.08 -3.89
CA VAL A 547 -20.82 -26.21 -3.96
C VAL A 547 -21.30 -27.27 -4.95
N LEU A 548 -22.57 -27.68 -4.87
CA LEU A 548 -23.15 -28.68 -5.78
C LEU A 548 -23.01 -28.26 -7.24
N ARG A 549 -23.36 -27.02 -7.56
CA ARG A 549 -23.25 -26.47 -8.92
C ARG A 549 -21.80 -26.44 -9.40
N MET A 550 -20.87 -26.04 -8.54
CA MET A 550 -19.44 -26.03 -8.87
C MET A 550 -18.94 -27.45 -9.13
N ALA A 551 -19.27 -28.40 -8.26
CA ALA A 551 -18.87 -29.80 -8.42
C ALA A 551 -19.34 -30.39 -9.75
N ASP A 552 -20.61 -30.18 -10.11
CA ASP A 552 -21.17 -30.62 -11.39
C ASP A 552 -20.45 -29.96 -12.58
N THR A 553 -20.12 -28.67 -12.46
CA THR A 553 -19.41 -27.91 -13.50
C THR A 553 -17.99 -28.44 -13.74
N TYR A 554 -17.28 -28.80 -12.68
CA TYR A 554 -15.92 -29.34 -12.76
C TYR A 554 -15.90 -30.87 -12.99
N GLY A 555 -17.04 -31.56 -12.82
CA GLY A 555 -17.14 -33.01 -12.96
C GLY A 555 -16.30 -33.77 -11.94
N VAL A 556 -16.38 -33.36 -10.67
CA VAL A 556 -15.59 -33.91 -9.55
C VAL A 556 -16.44 -34.65 -8.51
N ASN A 557 -17.72 -34.91 -8.82
CA ASN A 557 -18.61 -35.72 -8.00
C ASN A 557 -17.98 -37.10 -7.75
N GLY A 558 -17.87 -37.51 -6.49
CA GLY A 558 -17.20 -38.73 -6.04
C GLY A 558 -15.74 -38.54 -5.61
N HIS A 559 -15.12 -37.41 -5.94
CA HIS A 559 -13.69 -37.14 -5.73
C HIS A 559 -13.42 -35.82 -4.98
N TYR A 560 -14.44 -35.27 -4.31
CA TYR A 560 -14.30 -34.02 -3.58
C TYR A 560 -14.89 -34.13 -2.17
N CYS A 561 -14.16 -33.58 -1.19
CA CYS A 561 -14.52 -33.64 0.22
C CYS A 561 -14.54 -32.23 0.85
N LEU A 562 -15.53 -31.96 1.70
CA LEU A 562 -15.55 -30.77 2.55
C LEU A 562 -15.18 -31.16 3.99
N GLU A 563 -14.14 -30.52 4.52
CA GLU A 563 -13.68 -30.71 5.89
C GLU A 563 -14.30 -29.64 6.79
N VAL A 564 -15.06 -30.05 7.79
CA VAL A 564 -15.85 -29.17 8.66
C VAL A 564 -15.18 -29.07 10.02
N THR A 565 -14.85 -27.85 10.44
CA THR A 565 -14.22 -27.56 11.74
C THR A 565 -15.20 -27.71 12.92
N GLU A 566 -14.73 -28.21 14.07
CA GLU A 566 -15.53 -28.47 15.28
C GLU A 566 -16.10 -27.19 15.96
N GLU A 567 -15.44 -26.03 15.84
CA GLU A 567 -15.60 -24.83 16.69
C GLU A 567 -16.98 -24.14 16.73
N ALA A 568 -18.00 -24.62 16.03
CA ALA A 568 -19.30 -23.95 16.02
C ALA A 568 -20.25 -24.48 17.11
N SER A 569 -20.96 -23.56 17.76
CA SER A 569 -21.89 -23.89 18.85
C SER A 569 -23.08 -24.71 18.33
N VAL A 570 -23.26 -25.91 18.91
CA VAL A 570 -24.30 -26.91 18.56
C VAL A 570 -25.72 -26.33 18.57
N ASP A 571 -25.97 -25.26 19.33
CA ASP A 571 -27.31 -24.69 19.54
C ASP A 571 -27.91 -23.96 18.32
N LYS A 572 -27.23 -23.93 17.15
CA LYS A 572 -27.70 -23.23 15.93
C LYS A 572 -27.84 -24.11 14.66
N MET A 573 -27.79 -25.44 14.78
CA MET A 573 -27.46 -26.33 13.65
C MET A 573 -28.59 -27.29 13.24
N GLU A 574 -29.83 -26.80 13.09
CA GLU A 574 -30.95 -27.67 12.68
C GLU A 574 -30.82 -28.20 11.24
N GLU A 575 -30.17 -27.47 10.32
CA GLU A 575 -30.16 -27.83 8.89
C GLU A 575 -28.92 -28.60 8.41
N ILE A 576 -27.82 -28.62 9.17
CA ILE A 576 -26.56 -29.27 8.76
C ILE A 576 -26.75 -30.73 8.31
N PRO A 577 -27.53 -31.59 9.03
CA PRO A 577 -27.76 -32.96 8.59
C PRO A 577 -28.42 -33.06 7.21
N ALA A 578 -29.36 -32.14 6.91
CA ALA A 578 -30.02 -32.11 5.61
C ALA A 578 -29.05 -31.71 4.49
N HIS A 579 -28.18 -30.72 4.74
CA HIS A 579 -27.17 -30.27 3.78
C HIS A 579 -26.11 -31.35 3.53
N ILE A 580 -25.63 -32.04 4.56
CA ILE A 580 -24.69 -33.16 4.43
C ILE A 580 -25.30 -34.29 3.60
N ASN A 581 -26.55 -34.67 3.86
CA ASN A 581 -27.21 -35.71 3.07
C ASN A 581 -27.38 -35.31 1.61
N ARG A 582 -27.67 -34.03 1.33
CA ARG A 582 -27.78 -33.50 -0.04
C ARG A 582 -26.43 -33.50 -0.76
N LEU A 583 -25.35 -33.13 -0.08
CA LEU A 583 -23.98 -33.22 -0.60
C LEU A 583 -23.60 -34.67 -0.91
N LYS A 584 -23.86 -35.59 0.03
CA LYS A 584 -23.61 -37.03 -0.12
C LYS A 584 -24.37 -37.63 -1.32
N ALA A 585 -25.64 -37.26 -1.51
CA ALA A 585 -26.45 -37.70 -2.64
C ALA A 585 -25.89 -37.26 -4.01
N ALA A 586 -25.16 -36.14 -4.03
CA ALA A 586 -24.47 -35.64 -5.22
C ALA A 586 -23.02 -36.13 -5.35
N GLY A 587 -22.56 -37.03 -4.46
CA GLY A 587 -21.19 -37.55 -4.47
C GLY A 587 -20.15 -36.63 -3.83
N ILE A 588 -20.55 -35.60 -3.08
CA ILE A 588 -19.63 -34.78 -2.30
C ILE A 588 -19.50 -35.33 -0.89
N GLN A 589 -18.29 -35.71 -0.53
CA GLN A 589 -17.97 -36.26 0.79
C GLN A 589 -17.87 -35.12 1.81
N THR A 590 -18.13 -35.45 3.07
CA THR A 590 -17.92 -34.54 4.20
C THR A 590 -17.10 -35.22 5.27
N ALA A 591 -16.17 -34.51 5.87
CA ALA A 591 -15.35 -35.00 6.96
C ALA A 591 -15.35 -34.02 8.14
N VAL A 592 -15.12 -34.54 9.34
CA VAL A 592 -14.91 -33.72 10.55
C VAL A 592 -13.42 -33.52 10.75
N ASP A 593 -13.02 -32.26 10.91
CA ASP A 593 -11.63 -31.86 11.16
C ASP A 593 -11.36 -31.63 12.66
N ASP A 594 -10.12 -31.81 13.10
CA ASP A 594 -9.65 -31.64 14.49
C ASP A 594 -10.52 -32.38 15.55
N PHE A 595 -10.92 -33.63 15.29
CA PHE A 595 -11.81 -34.36 16.17
C PHE A 595 -11.17 -34.61 17.55
N SER A 596 -11.72 -33.96 18.57
CA SER A 596 -11.42 -34.20 19.97
C SER A 596 -12.53 -35.03 20.65
N MET A 597 -12.28 -35.67 21.80
CA MET A 597 -13.32 -36.38 22.58
C MET A 597 -14.29 -35.42 23.33
N GLY A 598 -14.46 -34.19 22.84
CA GLY A 598 -15.35 -33.19 23.41
C GLY A 598 -16.83 -33.58 23.30
N SER A 599 -17.67 -32.94 24.11
CA SER A 599 -19.14 -33.16 24.09
C SER A 599 -19.80 -32.67 22.80
N THR A 600 -19.16 -31.74 22.07
CA THR A 600 -19.60 -31.19 20.79
C THR A 600 -19.38 -32.19 19.64
N SER A 601 -18.20 -32.80 19.56
CA SER A 601 -17.78 -33.72 18.49
C SER A 601 -18.64 -34.98 18.42
N LEU A 602 -19.01 -35.55 19.58
CA LEU A 602 -19.88 -36.73 19.63
C LEU A 602 -21.33 -36.41 19.20
N LYS A 603 -21.85 -35.23 19.53
CA LYS A 603 -23.18 -34.79 19.04
C LYS A 603 -23.19 -34.64 17.52
N TYR A 604 -22.09 -34.17 16.93
CA TYR A 604 -21.94 -34.10 15.48
C TYR A 604 -22.02 -35.47 14.81
N LEU A 605 -21.34 -36.49 15.36
CA LEU A 605 -21.38 -37.85 14.83
C LEU A 605 -22.72 -38.55 15.05
N GLN A 606 -23.48 -38.19 16.08
CA GLN A 606 -24.79 -38.80 16.37
C GLN A 606 -25.87 -38.50 15.31
N HIS A 607 -25.80 -37.33 14.68
CA HIS A 607 -26.87 -36.85 13.79
C HIS A 607 -26.46 -36.72 12.32
N ASN A 608 -25.19 -36.92 11.98
CA ASN A 608 -24.67 -36.68 10.64
C ASN A 608 -23.92 -37.90 10.09
N SER A 609 -24.10 -38.17 8.79
CA SER A 609 -23.39 -39.23 8.06
C SER A 609 -22.13 -38.71 7.39
N PHE A 610 -21.06 -38.55 8.18
CA PHE A 610 -19.74 -38.17 7.65
C PHE A 610 -19.04 -39.34 6.94
N TYR A 611 -18.26 -39.02 5.92
CA TYR A 611 -17.38 -39.97 5.24
C TYR A 611 -16.13 -40.28 6.06
N ALA A 612 -15.54 -39.27 6.69
CA ALA A 612 -14.31 -39.42 7.46
C ALA A 612 -14.26 -38.53 8.71
N VAL A 613 -13.42 -38.94 9.66
CA VAL A 613 -13.06 -38.19 10.87
C VAL A 613 -11.54 -38.09 10.91
N LYS A 614 -11.03 -36.85 10.99
CA LYS A 614 -9.60 -36.56 11.11
C LYS A 614 -9.23 -36.45 12.59
N LEU A 615 -8.26 -37.24 13.02
CA LEU A 615 -7.80 -37.27 14.41
C LEU A 615 -6.87 -36.09 14.68
N ASP A 616 -7.13 -35.35 15.76
CA ASP A 616 -6.25 -34.26 16.23
C ASP A 616 -4.80 -34.75 16.42
N GLY A 617 -3.85 -33.96 15.93
CA GLY A 617 -2.42 -34.16 16.10
C GLY A 617 -1.96 -34.25 17.55
N GLY A 618 -2.67 -33.63 18.50
CA GLY A 618 -2.41 -33.80 19.94
C GLY A 618 -2.51 -35.26 20.38
N LEU A 619 -3.52 -35.99 19.89
CA LEU A 619 -3.72 -37.41 20.17
C LEU A 619 -2.69 -38.29 19.45
N VAL A 620 -2.46 -38.01 18.16
CA VAL A 620 -1.60 -38.85 17.29
C VAL A 620 -0.12 -38.74 17.68
N ARG A 621 0.40 -37.53 17.95
CA ARG A 621 1.82 -37.34 18.33
C ARG A 621 2.18 -38.09 19.62
N GLY A 622 1.24 -38.21 20.54
CA GLY A 622 1.44 -38.89 21.81
C GLY A 622 1.25 -40.40 21.77
N ILE A 623 0.98 -41.04 20.63
CA ILE A 623 0.58 -42.46 20.57
C ILE A 623 1.71 -43.45 20.86
N ALA A 624 2.95 -43.09 20.53
CA ALA A 624 4.12 -43.92 20.77
C ALA A 624 4.43 -43.96 22.28
N GLY A 625 4.33 -45.14 22.89
CA GLY A 625 4.59 -45.34 24.32
C GLY A 625 3.49 -44.90 25.29
N ASN A 626 2.33 -44.42 24.81
CA ASN A 626 1.20 -44.03 25.65
C ASN A 626 -0.02 -44.93 25.40
N SER A 627 -0.24 -45.90 26.30
CA SER A 627 -1.36 -46.84 26.20
C SER A 627 -2.72 -46.14 26.22
N ARG A 628 -2.86 -45.02 26.95
CA ARG A 628 -4.12 -44.28 27.05
C ARG A 628 -4.49 -43.63 25.71
N ASN A 629 -3.53 -43.02 25.01
CA ASN A 629 -3.79 -42.47 23.67
C ASN A 629 -4.13 -43.59 22.68
N GLN A 630 -3.47 -44.74 22.78
CA GLN A 630 -3.77 -45.91 21.94
C GLN A 630 -5.20 -46.42 22.16
N GLU A 631 -5.66 -46.54 23.42
CA GLU A 631 -7.03 -46.95 23.75
C GLU A 631 -8.08 -45.96 23.25
N ILE A 632 -7.83 -44.65 23.36
CA ILE A 632 -8.72 -43.59 22.86
C ILE A 632 -8.85 -43.71 21.34
N ILE A 633 -7.72 -43.80 20.63
CA ILE A 633 -7.71 -43.91 19.16
C ILE A 633 -8.37 -45.22 18.71
N ALA A 634 -8.09 -46.34 19.39
CA ALA A 634 -8.75 -47.62 19.12
C ALA A 634 -10.27 -47.55 19.28
N SER A 635 -10.75 -46.81 20.29
CA SER A 635 -12.18 -46.58 20.52
C SER A 635 -12.81 -45.77 19.39
N ILE A 636 -12.13 -44.72 18.90
CA ILE A 636 -12.59 -43.92 17.76
C ILE A 636 -12.62 -44.75 16.47
N ILE A 637 -11.61 -45.59 16.24
CA ILE A 637 -11.58 -46.51 15.09
C ILE A 637 -12.73 -47.51 15.16
N SER A 638 -13.01 -48.06 16.35
CA SER A 638 -14.15 -48.97 16.57
C SER A 638 -15.49 -48.28 16.32
N LEU A 639 -15.62 -47.02 16.76
CA LEU A 639 -16.78 -46.19 16.48
C LEU A 639 -16.94 -45.94 14.98
N GLY A 640 -15.84 -45.65 14.27
CA GLY A 640 -15.83 -45.49 12.81
C GLY A 640 -16.32 -46.73 12.07
N LYS A 641 -15.92 -47.93 12.50
CA LYS A 641 -16.45 -49.19 11.97
C LYS A 641 -17.94 -49.37 12.23
N SER A 642 -18.43 -48.91 13.38
CA SER A 642 -19.83 -49.06 13.77
C SER A 642 -20.76 -48.04 13.09
N LEU A 643 -20.25 -46.84 12.81
CA LEU A 643 -20.98 -45.74 12.16
C LEU A 643 -20.62 -45.56 10.68
N GLU A 644 -19.83 -46.47 10.12
CA GLU A 644 -19.42 -46.52 8.71
C GLU A 644 -18.67 -45.26 8.20
N PHE A 645 -17.82 -44.66 9.05
CA PHE A 645 -16.89 -43.60 8.64
C PHE A 645 -15.43 -44.04 8.71
N GLN A 646 -14.59 -43.41 7.89
CA GLN A 646 -13.15 -43.64 7.88
C GLN A 646 -12.42 -42.76 8.90
N VAL A 647 -11.31 -43.25 9.44
CA VAL A 647 -10.46 -42.47 10.35
C VAL A 647 -9.17 -42.11 9.64
N ILE A 648 -8.89 -40.81 9.54
CA ILE A 648 -7.64 -40.26 9.00
C ILE A 648 -6.80 -39.78 10.17
N ALA A 649 -5.58 -40.30 10.32
CA ALA A 649 -4.67 -39.83 11.34
C ALA A 649 -3.80 -38.68 10.81
N GLU A 650 -3.87 -37.52 11.46
CA GLU A 650 -3.03 -36.37 11.15
C GLU A 650 -1.73 -36.37 11.96
N TYR A 651 -0.75 -35.56 11.53
CA TYR A 651 0.57 -35.43 12.19
C TYR A 651 1.31 -36.77 12.31
N VAL A 652 1.19 -37.65 11.31
CA VAL A 652 1.99 -38.86 11.19
C VAL A 652 3.41 -38.49 10.73
N GLU A 653 4.32 -38.30 11.68
CA GLU A 653 5.68 -37.80 11.45
C GLU A 653 6.77 -38.87 11.53
N SER A 654 6.47 -40.06 12.07
CA SER A 654 7.42 -41.16 12.19
C SER A 654 6.82 -42.51 11.79
N GLU A 655 7.69 -43.43 11.36
CA GLU A 655 7.29 -44.81 11.06
C GLU A 655 6.70 -45.53 12.27
N GLU A 656 7.18 -45.22 13.47
CA GLU A 656 6.67 -45.80 14.73
C GLU A 656 5.21 -45.40 14.99
N ILE A 657 4.86 -44.11 14.75
CA ILE A 657 3.48 -43.62 14.85
C ILE A 657 2.61 -44.35 13.82
N ARG A 658 3.04 -44.39 12.55
CA ARG A 658 2.34 -45.10 11.47
C ARG A 658 2.10 -46.58 11.82
N ASP A 659 3.11 -47.28 12.28
CA ASP A 659 3.03 -48.71 12.58
C ASP A 659 2.11 -48.99 13.77
N THR A 660 2.09 -48.10 14.75
CA THR A 660 1.16 -48.17 15.88
C THR A 660 -0.28 -47.94 15.42
N LEU A 661 -0.53 -46.89 14.63
CA LEU A 661 -1.84 -46.60 14.04
C LEU A 661 -2.35 -47.76 13.18
N LYS A 662 -1.47 -48.35 12.36
CA LYS A 662 -1.79 -49.51 11.53
C LYS A 662 -2.21 -50.72 12.37
N LYS A 663 -1.51 -51.01 13.48
CA LYS A 663 -1.88 -52.08 14.42
C LYS A 663 -3.26 -51.86 15.04
N LEU A 664 -3.64 -50.60 15.28
CA LEU A 664 -4.97 -50.24 15.79
C LEU A 664 -6.06 -50.26 14.70
N GLY A 665 -5.68 -50.41 13.42
CA GLY A 665 -6.60 -50.49 12.29
C GLY A 665 -6.92 -49.15 11.62
N CYS A 666 -6.03 -48.15 11.76
CA CYS A 666 -6.08 -46.91 10.99
C CYS A 666 -5.14 -47.02 9.79
N ASP A 667 -5.70 -46.92 8.58
CA ASP A 667 -4.98 -47.12 7.31
C ASP A 667 -4.74 -45.83 6.52
N LEU A 668 -5.28 -44.69 6.98
CA LEU A 668 -5.18 -43.39 6.31
C LEU A 668 -4.34 -42.42 7.13
N TYR A 669 -3.35 -41.83 6.48
CA TYR A 669 -2.32 -41.02 7.13
C TYR A 669 -2.14 -39.69 6.41
N GLN A 670 -1.97 -38.63 7.18
CA GLN A 670 -1.55 -37.32 6.74
C GLN A 670 -0.44 -36.82 7.67
N GLY A 671 0.72 -36.44 7.13
CA GLY A 671 1.83 -35.98 7.96
C GLY A 671 3.17 -35.95 7.24
N TYR A 672 4.17 -35.37 7.90
CA TYR A 672 5.47 -35.08 7.31
C TYR A 672 6.33 -36.32 7.07
N LEU A 673 5.94 -37.50 7.61
CA LEU A 673 6.55 -38.77 7.21
C LEU A 673 6.47 -38.97 5.69
N TYR A 674 5.39 -38.50 5.07
CA TYR A 674 5.18 -38.58 3.63
C TYR A 674 5.49 -37.23 2.95
N SER A 675 4.76 -36.18 3.30
CA SER A 675 5.03 -34.85 2.77
C SER A 675 4.32 -33.73 3.54
N PRO A 676 4.93 -32.53 3.62
CA PRO A 676 4.18 -31.32 3.97
C PRO A 676 3.20 -30.95 2.84
N ALA A 677 2.45 -29.85 3.03
CA ALA A 677 1.73 -29.22 1.92
C ALA A 677 2.72 -28.76 0.84
N VAL A 678 2.43 -29.07 -0.42
CA VAL A 678 3.30 -28.74 -1.54
C VAL A 678 2.53 -28.10 -2.71
N PRO A 679 3.18 -27.31 -3.57
CA PRO A 679 2.56 -26.83 -4.79
C PRO A 679 2.10 -27.99 -5.69
N LEU A 680 1.05 -27.76 -6.50
CA LEU A 680 0.48 -28.77 -7.40
C LEU A 680 1.53 -29.47 -8.29
N GLU A 681 2.48 -28.72 -8.83
CA GLU A 681 3.54 -29.27 -9.68
C GLU A 681 4.46 -30.26 -8.95
N GLN A 682 4.62 -30.11 -7.64
CA GLN A 682 5.35 -31.06 -6.82
C GLN A 682 4.47 -32.24 -6.43
N LEU A 683 3.19 -32.02 -6.11
CA LEU A 683 2.23 -33.10 -5.86
C LEU A 683 2.18 -34.06 -7.06
N LYS A 684 2.07 -33.55 -8.29
CA LYS A 684 2.04 -34.34 -9.53
C LYS A 684 3.24 -35.28 -9.70
N ARG A 685 4.40 -34.95 -9.14
CA ARG A 685 5.61 -35.79 -9.22
C ARG A 685 5.58 -36.99 -8.28
N MET A 686 4.72 -36.98 -7.25
CA MET A 686 4.68 -38.03 -6.23
C MET A 686 4.06 -39.35 -6.70
N LYS A 687 3.36 -39.38 -7.84
CA LYS A 687 2.76 -40.61 -8.40
C LYS A 687 3.80 -41.55 -9.03
N ASP A 688 5.01 -41.08 -9.29
CA ASP A 688 6.04 -41.84 -10.01
C ASP A 688 7.20 -42.24 -9.07
N PRO A 689 7.12 -43.39 -8.36
CA PRO A 689 8.15 -43.81 -7.41
C PRO A 689 9.52 -44.12 -8.05
N GLN A 690 9.64 -44.09 -9.38
CA GLN A 690 10.92 -44.31 -10.07
C GLN A 690 11.82 -43.06 -10.16
N ILE A 691 11.32 -41.86 -9.85
CA ILE A 691 12.09 -40.62 -10.07
C ILE A 691 12.88 -40.17 -8.83
N ASP A 692 12.47 -40.53 -7.61
CA ASP A 692 13.03 -39.90 -6.39
C ASP A 692 14.18 -40.65 -5.70
N SER A 693 14.62 -41.81 -6.22
CA SER A 693 15.81 -42.52 -5.68
C SER A 693 17.14 -41.80 -5.96
N LYS A 694 17.13 -40.64 -6.65
CA LYS A 694 18.34 -39.85 -6.94
C LYS A 694 18.32 -38.38 -6.52
N SER A 695 17.20 -37.82 -6.02
CA SER A 695 17.10 -36.37 -5.73
C SER A 695 17.04 -35.94 -4.27
N GLN A 696 16.81 -36.83 -3.29
CA GLN A 696 16.60 -36.40 -1.89
C GLN A 696 17.80 -36.61 -0.94
N ALA A 697 19.04 -36.63 -1.45
CA ALA A 697 20.21 -36.42 -0.61
C ALA A 697 20.46 -34.91 -0.41
N GLY A 698 19.66 -34.25 0.42
CA GLY A 698 19.76 -32.82 0.69
C GLY A 698 19.24 -32.41 2.06
N SER A 699 20.10 -32.56 3.08
CA SER A 699 20.13 -31.95 4.43
C SER A 699 18.88 -31.20 4.94
N PRO A 700 18.31 -31.58 6.11
CA PRO A 700 17.45 -30.68 6.86
C PRO A 700 18.30 -29.54 7.44
N LYS A 701 17.81 -28.30 7.37
CA LYS A 701 18.35 -27.19 8.15
C LYS A 701 17.27 -26.71 9.13
N GLU A 702 17.73 -26.63 10.38
CA GLU A 702 17.09 -26.15 11.60
C GLU A 702 16.36 -24.81 11.48
#